data_AF-A0A0F9HEB7-F1
#
_entry.id   AF-A0A0F9HEB7-F1
#
_cell.length_a   1.000
_cell.length_b   1.000
_cell.length_c   1.000
_cell.angle_alpha   90.00
_cell.angle_beta   90.00
_cell.angle_gamma   90.00
#
_symmetry.space_group_name_H-M   'P 1'
#
loop_
_entity.id
_entity.type
_entity.pdbx_description
1 polymer ?
#
loop_
_entity_poly.entity_id
_entity_poly.type
_entity_poly.pdbx_seq_one_letter_code
_entity_poly.pdbx_strand_id
1 'polypeptide(L)'
;PLYSNLNGIDFKNETIIDYYRDPQISYVDNAFILTIDWIKNATNFINYDTYLLISYKVLKGRPISPLSFSSQDVYGNDKQQNLIEIPFAKYDMLTDEWVTEEIFSQQFRIDKVLMEEDVESSGTTIQGPMFDDGQVFQTGIIGIESVYENKSSSNFYELLNDTQYTSSINANGELVISGLPYVTGDTFKITYYAYYPITFTHSLNSPDSSVDYIKVTNSTGYSYEFVYGTDYEYSEDGYKIYFLDLYNSILKSDNFTIYDTFEVNYTAPLSQKIDLSQNVLLMLQDTLGNDIPIDYIPIDNLGFFEYEQELRVDSPLSIPIGGSRRLVNLLLQYLPLNVYNKSAEGLVSLTYSDPDVGYIYPYVEANNWAKPITITTIPDQVKLTMITDPAENIVISQKYYDERVYNYNYNPLETLGKGEEYTKVIIDAIVQEDYSFTYKLTNSEDKPINNSVVWLQIGFTPKAETGYLNERMVLDDLGVSPYFESLGTEEITFLGPGEYPNKLYGRPLTYELQYLNTNYSAYGPYYWMYALTDEFGEATFEVSFDHDYIDDFTNIFGSREGFNSIEDVVLYTRAFSAGFNWDDFAIDSPDQYIASKDGNVYDGSTALYNTTIANSHLQDATVAEGIIRLHKKHISLGTNDHYSYKLPDANIGGIYDPITLSLHVAEAIPIPTGTFPTIESLTKEYTSSELEPLPVNILKQNYTYYLNIDFISPAGNIVESMFRSIHESSNSGTIF
;
A
#
# COMPACT_ATOMS: atom_id res chain seq x y z
N PRO A 1 -22.50 -7.87 -21.42
CA PRO A 1 -22.20 -8.63 -20.19
C PRO A 1 -20.70 -8.47 -19.89
N LEU A 2 -20.39 -7.80 -18.77
CA LEU A 2 -19.02 -7.39 -18.39
C LEU A 2 -18.26 -8.47 -17.61
N TYR A 3 -18.85 -9.67 -17.49
CA TYR A 3 -18.23 -10.90 -17.00
C TYR A 3 -18.82 -12.06 -17.80
N SER A 4 -18.00 -12.79 -18.56
CA SER A 4 -18.32 -14.11 -19.13
C SER A 4 -17.14 -14.59 -19.99
N ASN A 5 -16.56 -15.73 -19.63
CA ASN A 5 -16.04 -16.63 -20.66
C ASN A 5 -17.20 -17.44 -21.27
N LEU A 6 -16.97 -18.05 -22.43
CA LEU A 6 -17.94 -18.85 -23.21
C LEU A 6 -18.60 -20.02 -22.44
N ASN A 7 -18.16 -20.32 -21.20
CA ASN A 7 -18.67 -21.41 -20.37
C ASN A 7 -19.34 -20.98 -19.06
N GLY A 8 -19.42 -19.67 -18.74
CA GLY A 8 -20.27 -19.16 -17.65
C GLY A 8 -19.98 -19.70 -16.24
N ILE A 9 -18.72 -20.01 -15.94
CA ILE A 9 -18.29 -20.29 -14.57
C ILE A 9 -17.49 -19.08 -14.10
N ASP A 10 -18.14 -18.23 -13.31
CA ASP A 10 -17.54 -17.06 -12.68
C ASP A 10 -16.60 -17.53 -11.56
N PHE A 11 -15.35 -17.08 -11.57
CA PHE A 11 -14.44 -17.28 -10.44
C PHE A 11 -14.41 -16.00 -9.61
N LYS A 12 -15.45 -15.80 -8.79
CA LYS A 12 -15.42 -14.83 -7.68
C LYS A 12 -14.95 -15.59 -6.45
N ASN A 13 -13.77 -15.26 -5.94
CA ASN A 13 -13.34 -15.83 -4.67
C ASN A 13 -14.06 -15.11 -3.51
N GLU A 14 -15.21 -15.66 -3.12
CA GLU A 14 -16.09 -15.17 -2.05
C GLU A 14 -15.44 -15.20 -0.65
N THR A 15 -14.16 -15.57 -0.54
CA THR A 15 -13.38 -15.45 0.69
C THR A 15 -12.58 -14.14 0.77
N ILE A 16 -12.49 -13.37 -0.32
CA ILE A 16 -11.64 -12.18 -0.45
C ILE A 16 -12.40 -10.94 -0.95
N ILE A 17 -13.37 -11.10 -1.85
CA ILE A 17 -14.19 -10.00 -2.43
C ILE A 17 -15.61 -10.08 -1.88
N ASP A 18 -16.20 -8.95 -1.47
CA ASP A 18 -17.51 -8.91 -0.80
C ASP A 18 -18.52 -9.78 -1.55
N TYR A 19 -19.04 -10.81 -0.87
CA TYR A 19 -20.03 -11.72 -1.41
C TYR A 19 -21.23 -10.97 -1.99
N TYR A 20 -21.67 -9.89 -1.33
CA TYR A 20 -22.88 -9.15 -1.64
C TYR A 20 -22.68 -8.00 -2.64
N ARG A 21 -21.44 -7.65 -2.98
CA ARG A 21 -21.13 -6.58 -3.94
C ARG A 21 -20.27 -7.11 -5.08
N ASP A 22 -20.72 -6.89 -6.30
CA ASP A 22 -19.93 -7.19 -7.48
C ASP A 22 -19.10 -5.96 -7.86
N PRO A 23 -17.84 -6.11 -8.30
CA PRO A 23 -17.05 -5.00 -8.80
C PRO A 23 -17.79 -4.24 -9.92
N GLN A 24 -17.72 -2.90 -9.88
CA GLN A 24 -18.45 -2.04 -10.81
C GLN A 24 -17.51 -1.21 -11.66
N ILE A 25 -17.74 -1.20 -12.97
CA ILE A 25 -17.08 -0.29 -13.90
C ILE A 25 -18.04 0.83 -14.29
N SER A 26 -17.64 2.07 -14.06
CA SER A 26 -18.34 3.27 -14.52
C SER A 26 -17.45 4.11 -15.44
N TYR A 27 -18.06 4.95 -16.28
CA TYR A 27 -17.32 5.87 -17.16
C TYR A 27 -17.71 7.31 -16.84
N VAL A 28 -16.77 8.08 -16.32
CA VAL A 28 -16.98 9.46 -15.83
C VAL A 28 -15.78 10.30 -16.28
N ASP A 29 -16.03 11.50 -16.81
CA ASP A 29 -14.99 12.47 -17.20
C ASP A 29 -13.87 11.92 -18.11
N ASN A 30 -14.25 11.06 -19.07
CA ASN A 30 -13.36 10.35 -19.98
C ASN A 30 -12.45 9.27 -19.35
N ALA A 31 -12.66 8.92 -18.08
CA ALA A 31 -11.95 7.85 -17.40
C ALA A 31 -12.89 6.65 -17.12
N PHE A 32 -12.33 5.44 -17.18
CA PHE A 32 -12.98 4.25 -16.63
C PHE A 32 -12.64 4.17 -15.15
N ILE A 33 -13.67 4.03 -14.32
CA ILE A 33 -13.57 3.87 -12.87
C ILE A 33 -13.96 2.45 -12.53
N LEU A 34 -13.03 1.67 -11.97
CA LEU A 34 -13.31 0.35 -11.40
C LEU A 34 -13.40 0.48 -9.88
N THR A 35 -14.51 0.01 -9.32
CA THR A 35 -14.75 -0.08 -7.87
C THR A 35 -14.73 -1.55 -7.46
N ILE A 36 -13.88 -1.89 -6.49
CA ILE A 36 -13.74 -3.24 -5.93
C ILE A 36 -13.94 -3.14 -4.41
N ASP A 37 -14.89 -3.92 -3.87
CA ASP A 37 -15.21 -4.04 -2.44
C ASP A 37 -14.60 -5.34 -1.85
N TRP A 38 -13.82 -5.26 -0.78
CA TRP A 38 -13.06 -6.38 -0.19
C TRP A 38 -13.76 -7.02 1.03
N ILE A 39 -13.39 -8.26 1.44
CA ILE A 39 -13.92 -8.94 2.66
C ILE A 39 -13.02 -8.76 3.89
N LYS A 40 -13.66 -8.20 4.91
CA LYS A 40 -13.65 -8.25 6.38
C LYS A 40 -12.61 -9.01 7.19
N ASN A 41 -12.01 -10.09 6.68
CA ASN A 41 -11.01 -10.92 7.38
C ASN A 41 -10.21 -11.80 6.40
N ALA A 42 -9.35 -11.21 5.58
CA ALA A 42 -8.36 -12.04 4.88
C ALA A 42 -7.35 -12.57 5.91
N THR A 43 -7.62 -13.73 6.51
CA THR A 43 -6.73 -14.38 7.50
C THR A 43 -5.46 -15.00 6.88
N ASN A 44 -5.30 -14.91 5.57
CA ASN A 44 -4.13 -15.41 4.83
C ASN A 44 -3.59 -14.30 3.91
N PHE A 45 -2.29 -14.37 3.61
CA PHE A 45 -1.67 -13.65 2.49
C PHE A 45 -2.59 -13.62 1.29
N ILE A 46 -2.67 -12.46 0.66
CA ILE A 46 -3.73 -12.21 -0.30
C ILE A 46 -3.37 -12.80 -1.66
N ASN A 47 -3.79 -14.05 -1.86
CA ASN A 47 -3.93 -14.63 -3.20
C ASN A 47 -5.22 -14.06 -3.80
N TYR A 48 -5.20 -12.86 -4.38
CA TYR A 48 -6.40 -12.40 -5.08
C TYR A 48 -6.57 -13.16 -6.39
N ASP A 49 -7.78 -13.68 -6.61
CA ASP A 49 -8.22 -14.27 -7.88
C ASP A 49 -9.22 -13.32 -8.55
N THR A 50 -8.90 -12.02 -8.55
CA THR A 50 -9.69 -11.01 -9.27
C THR A 50 -8.96 -10.69 -10.57
N TYR A 51 -9.51 -11.16 -11.68
CA TYR A 51 -9.00 -10.81 -13.00
C TYR A 51 -9.47 -9.41 -13.37
N LEU A 52 -8.52 -8.50 -13.60
CA LEU A 52 -8.83 -7.19 -14.17
C LEU A 52 -8.97 -7.35 -15.68
N LEU A 53 -10.21 -7.42 -16.17
CA LEU A 53 -10.49 -7.42 -17.60
C LEU A 53 -10.55 -5.99 -18.14
N ILE A 54 -9.54 -5.59 -18.91
CA ILE A 54 -9.59 -4.36 -19.71
C ILE A 54 -9.69 -4.74 -21.19
N SER A 55 -10.88 -4.54 -21.76
CA SER A 55 -11.11 -4.68 -23.20
C SER A 55 -11.45 -3.32 -23.79
N TYR A 56 -10.72 -2.86 -24.80
CA TYR A 56 -11.04 -1.63 -25.52
C TYR A 56 -11.12 -1.87 -27.02
N LYS A 57 -11.98 -1.09 -27.68
CA LYS A 57 -12.07 -1.04 -29.13
C LYS A 57 -11.56 0.30 -29.62
N VAL A 58 -10.44 0.31 -30.35
CA VAL A 58 -9.93 1.51 -31.02
C VAL A 58 -10.83 1.85 -32.23
N LEU A 59 -12.02 2.40 -31.97
CA LEU A 59 -12.96 2.85 -33.01
C LEU A 59 -12.62 4.27 -33.47
N LYS A 60 -11.57 4.41 -34.28
CA LYS A 60 -11.50 5.49 -35.28
C LYS A 60 -10.46 5.14 -36.35
N GLY A 61 -10.92 4.65 -37.50
CA GLY A 61 -10.08 4.38 -38.67
C GLY A 61 -10.17 2.94 -39.18
N ARG A 62 -9.33 2.61 -40.17
CA ARG A 62 -9.10 1.22 -40.55
C ARG A 62 -8.31 0.54 -39.42
N PRO A 63 -8.62 -0.71 -39.06
CA PRO A 63 -7.80 -1.45 -38.10
C PRO A 63 -6.35 -1.39 -38.54
N ILE A 64 -5.49 -1.03 -37.60
CA ILE A 64 -4.05 -1.00 -37.80
C ILE A 64 -3.60 -2.44 -37.66
N SER A 65 -3.28 -3.11 -38.76
CA SER A 65 -2.62 -4.42 -38.67
C SER A 65 -1.23 -4.18 -38.08
N PRO A 66 -0.90 -4.75 -36.91
CA PRO A 66 0.40 -4.56 -36.28
C PRO A 66 1.51 -5.00 -37.24
N LEU A 67 2.43 -4.09 -37.55
CA LEU A 67 3.53 -4.31 -38.46
C LEU A 67 4.80 -3.69 -37.87
N SER A 68 5.88 -4.44 -37.95
CA SER A 68 7.20 -4.00 -37.57
C SER A 68 8.23 -4.54 -38.56
N PHE A 69 9.39 -3.89 -38.59
CA PHE A 69 10.46 -4.18 -39.54
C PHE A 69 11.74 -4.52 -38.80
N SER A 70 12.37 -5.60 -39.24
CA SER A 70 13.71 -6.00 -38.82
C SER A 70 14.48 -6.48 -40.05
N SER A 71 15.80 -6.27 -40.04
CA SER A 71 16.68 -6.76 -41.11
C SER A 71 17.23 -8.15 -40.78
N GLN A 72 17.75 -8.82 -41.82
CA GLN A 72 18.52 -10.03 -41.65
C GLN A 72 20.00 -9.70 -41.51
N ASP A 73 20.71 -10.50 -40.71
CA ASP A 73 22.16 -10.51 -40.69
C ASP A 73 22.75 -11.08 -42.00
N VAL A 74 24.07 -11.07 -42.12
CA VAL A 74 24.77 -11.58 -43.31
C VAL A 74 24.60 -13.09 -43.54
N TYR A 75 24.08 -13.81 -42.55
CA TYR A 75 23.80 -15.24 -42.55
C TYR A 75 22.30 -15.57 -42.71
N GLY A 76 21.44 -14.55 -42.81
CA GLY A 76 20.00 -14.70 -43.03
C GLY A 76 19.16 -14.77 -41.75
N ASN A 77 19.74 -14.56 -40.57
CA ASN A 77 19.02 -14.57 -39.29
C ASN A 77 18.40 -13.19 -38.99
N ASP A 78 17.24 -13.17 -38.33
CA ASP A 78 16.60 -11.92 -37.93
C ASP A 78 17.37 -11.23 -36.79
N LYS A 79 17.70 -9.95 -36.98
CA LYS A 79 18.39 -9.12 -35.96
C LYS A 79 17.46 -8.63 -34.83
N GLN A 80 16.15 -8.82 -34.96
CA GLN A 80 15.12 -8.40 -33.99
C GLN A 80 15.18 -6.90 -33.64
N GLN A 81 15.52 -6.05 -34.62
CA GLN A 81 15.63 -4.60 -34.46
C GLN A 81 14.30 -3.91 -34.16
N ASN A 82 13.19 -4.62 -34.40
CA ASN A 82 11.85 -4.18 -34.05
C ASN A 82 11.54 -4.20 -32.55
N LEU A 83 12.39 -4.78 -31.71
CA LEU A 83 12.18 -4.84 -30.27
C LEU A 83 12.82 -3.64 -29.58
N ILE A 84 12.06 -2.96 -28.73
CA ILE A 84 12.50 -1.81 -27.94
C ILE A 84 12.60 -2.22 -26.48
N GLU A 85 13.68 -1.82 -25.82
CA GLU A 85 13.87 -2.06 -24.39
C GLU A 85 13.02 -1.12 -23.55
N ILE A 86 12.22 -1.70 -22.65
CA ILE A 86 11.31 -1.00 -21.75
C ILE A 86 11.71 -1.32 -20.30
N PRO A 87 11.95 -0.31 -19.44
CA PRO A 87 12.34 -0.49 -18.06
C PRO A 87 11.11 -0.72 -17.18
N PHE A 88 10.63 -1.97 -17.15
CA PHE A 88 9.53 -2.35 -16.26
C PHE A 88 9.95 -2.29 -14.79
N ALA A 89 8.98 -2.01 -13.93
CA ALA A 89 9.11 -2.17 -12.49
C ALA A 89 7.83 -2.80 -11.95
N LYS A 90 7.93 -3.43 -10.78
CA LYS A 90 6.81 -4.04 -10.07
C LYS A 90 6.63 -3.33 -8.75
N TYR A 91 5.38 -3.02 -8.41
CA TYR A 91 5.08 -2.46 -7.10
C TYR A 91 4.98 -3.61 -6.08
N ASP A 92 5.58 -3.47 -4.91
CA ASP A 92 5.42 -4.41 -3.80
C ASP A 92 4.40 -3.86 -2.80
N MET A 93 3.23 -4.50 -2.72
CA MET A 93 2.14 -4.08 -1.85
C MET A 93 2.43 -4.26 -0.35
N LEU A 94 3.42 -5.08 0.01
CA LEU A 94 3.73 -5.38 1.41
C LEU A 94 4.71 -4.37 2.01
N THR A 95 5.62 -3.87 1.18
CA THR A 95 6.65 -2.91 1.57
C THR A 95 6.32 -1.48 1.13
N ASP A 96 5.30 -1.29 0.27
CA ASP A 96 5.00 -0.05 -0.43
C ASP A 96 6.19 0.45 -1.30
N GLU A 97 7.12 -0.45 -1.68
CA GLU A 97 8.31 -0.14 -2.47
C GLU A 97 8.19 -0.57 -3.94
N TRP A 98 9.12 -0.10 -4.78
CA TRP A 98 9.25 -0.51 -6.18
C TRP A 98 10.39 -1.51 -6.33
N VAL A 99 10.08 -2.65 -6.92
CA VAL A 99 11.04 -3.68 -7.31
C VAL A 99 11.42 -3.47 -8.77
N THR A 100 12.72 -3.38 -9.06
CA THR A 100 13.25 -3.23 -10.42
C THR A 100 14.10 -4.41 -10.88
N GLU A 101 14.38 -5.37 -9.99
CA GLU A 101 15.22 -6.55 -10.21
C GLU A 101 14.63 -7.76 -9.48
N GLU A 102 14.74 -8.95 -10.06
CA GLU A 102 14.20 -10.18 -9.48
C GLU A 102 15.07 -11.40 -9.82
N ILE A 103 14.90 -12.48 -9.06
CA ILE A 103 15.53 -13.77 -9.32
C ILE A 103 14.58 -14.63 -10.15
N PHE A 104 15.04 -15.06 -11.31
CA PHE A 104 14.31 -15.90 -12.24
C PHE A 104 14.84 -17.32 -12.24
N SER A 105 13.92 -18.28 -12.37
CA SER A 105 14.24 -19.66 -12.70
C SER A 105 13.39 -20.10 -13.87
N GLN A 106 14.05 -20.41 -14.99
CA GLN A 106 13.37 -20.72 -16.25
C GLN A 106 13.87 -22.04 -16.82
N GLN A 107 12.94 -22.86 -17.27
CA GLN A 107 13.23 -24.01 -18.13
C GLN A 107 13.08 -23.63 -19.59
N PHE A 108 14.00 -24.10 -20.43
CA PHE A 108 13.99 -23.84 -21.86
C PHE A 108 14.26 -25.12 -22.64
N ARG A 109 14.07 -25.07 -23.96
CA ARG A 109 14.29 -26.20 -24.86
C ARG A 109 15.27 -25.80 -25.95
N ILE A 110 16.03 -26.78 -26.42
CA ILE A 110 16.90 -26.60 -27.58
C ILE A 110 16.10 -26.95 -28.84
N ASP A 111 15.86 -25.94 -29.68
CA ASP A 111 15.17 -26.12 -30.94
C ASP A 111 16.13 -26.67 -32.00
N LYS A 112 15.83 -27.89 -32.46
CA LYS A 112 16.60 -28.62 -33.47
C LYS A 112 16.17 -28.21 -34.88
N VAL A 113 17.14 -27.88 -35.72
CA VAL A 113 16.94 -27.48 -37.12
C VAL A 113 17.68 -28.42 -38.07
N LEU A 114 17.00 -28.80 -39.15
CA LEU A 114 17.61 -29.54 -40.26
C LEU A 114 18.20 -28.54 -41.26
N MET A 115 19.50 -28.64 -41.50
CA MET A 115 20.26 -27.85 -42.45
C MET A 115 20.72 -28.73 -43.61
N GLU A 116 21.08 -28.09 -44.74
CA GLU A 116 21.64 -28.76 -45.90
C GLU A 116 22.86 -28.04 -46.46
N GLU A 117 23.83 -28.80 -46.96
CA GLU A 117 25.04 -28.30 -47.65
C GLU A 117 25.31 -29.16 -48.89
N ASP A 118 25.54 -28.51 -50.04
CA ASP A 118 25.89 -29.18 -51.29
C ASP A 118 27.42 -29.26 -51.46
N VAL A 119 27.92 -30.45 -51.82
CA VAL A 119 29.36 -30.77 -51.85
C VAL A 119 29.74 -31.51 -53.13
N GLU A 120 30.82 -31.07 -53.78
CA GLU A 120 31.33 -31.66 -55.02
C GLU A 120 32.76 -32.21 -54.82
N SER A 121 32.95 -33.07 -53.82
CA SER A 121 34.24 -33.65 -53.46
C SER A 121 34.10 -35.02 -52.78
N SER A 122 35.23 -35.69 -52.53
CA SER A 122 35.27 -36.96 -51.77
C SER A 122 35.11 -36.78 -50.24
N GLY A 123 34.98 -35.54 -49.77
CA GLY A 123 34.83 -35.21 -48.36
C GLY A 123 34.87 -33.70 -48.10
N THR A 124 34.30 -33.30 -46.98
CA THR A 124 34.20 -31.90 -46.55
C THR A 124 34.22 -31.79 -45.03
N THR A 125 34.40 -30.58 -44.52
CA THR A 125 34.13 -30.22 -43.13
C THR A 125 33.10 -29.11 -43.13
N ILE A 126 31.95 -29.37 -42.52
CA ILE A 126 30.83 -28.43 -42.43
C ILE A 126 30.88 -27.75 -41.05
N GLN A 127 30.88 -26.43 -41.07
CA GLN A 127 30.80 -25.58 -39.88
C GLN A 127 29.33 -25.47 -39.46
N GLY A 128 29.07 -25.30 -38.16
CA GLY A 128 27.71 -25.03 -37.71
C GLY A 128 27.23 -23.62 -38.08
N PRO A 129 25.95 -23.30 -37.84
CA PRO A 129 25.38 -22.03 -38.26
C PRO A 129 26.03 -20.85 -37.54
N MET A 130 26.18 -19.78 -38.30
CA MET A 130 26.74 -18.51 -37.85
C MET A 130 25.62 -17.47 -37.65
N PHE A 131 25.82 -16.61 -36.66
CA PHE A 131 24.92 -15.54 -36.27
C PHE A 131 25.74 -14.27 -36.04
N ASP A 132 25.26 -13.12 -36.50
CA ASP A 132 25.89 -11.83 -36.24
C ASP A 132 24.98 -10.96 -35.37
N ASP A 133 25.38 -10.82 -34.10
CA ASP A 133 24.63 -10.15 -33.04
C ASP A 133 25.57 -9.21 -32.27
N GLY A 134 26.18 -8.27 -33.02
CA GLY A 134 27.26 -7.39 -32.55
C GLY A 134 28.65 -8.03 -32.65
N GLN A 135 28.69 -9.35 -32.53
CA GLN A 135 29.81 -10.21 -32.84
C GLN A 135 29.34 -11.49 -33.54
N VAL A 136 30.25 -12.15 -34.24
CA VAL A 136 29.95 -13.40 -34.95
C VAL A 136 30.05 -14.58 -34.00
N PHE A 137 28.93 -15.26 -33.77
CA PHE A 137 28.85 -16.51 -33.04
C PHE A 137 28.71 -17.68 -34.00
N GLN A 138 29.45 -18.76 -33.75
CA GLN A 138 29.29 -20.02 -34.47
C GLN A 138 28.86 -21.10 -33.48
N THR A 139 27.71 -21.72 -33.75
CA THR A 139 27.21 -22.86 -32.95
C THR A 139 27.70 -24.19 -33.53
N GLY A 140 27.55 -25.27 -32.77
CA GLY A 140 27.98 -26.61 -33.16
C GLY A 140 26.92 -27.38 -33.95
N ILE A 141 27.34 -28.50 -34.53
CA ILE A 141 26.46 -29.49 -35.16
C ILE A 141 26.19 -30.62 -34.16
N ILE A 142 24.94 -31.05 -34.03
CA ILE A 142 24.54 -32.09 -33.07
C ILE A 142 24.40 -33.48 -33.68
N GLY A 143 24.38 -33.59 -35.01
CA GLY A 143 24.38 -34.87 -35.70
C GLY A 143 24.19 -34.74 -37.21
N ILE A 144 24.51 -35.80 -37.93
CA ILE A 144 24.13 -35.96 -39.33
C ILE A 144 22.74 -36.61 -39.42
N GLU A 145 21.95 -36.23 -40.42
CA GLU A 145 20.67 -36.89 -40.72
C GLU A 145 20.82 -37.86 -41.90
N SER A 146 21.21 -37.34 -43.06
CA SER A 146 21.32 -38.16 -44.28
C SER A 146 22.19 -37.50 -45.35
N VAL A 147 22.77 -38.32 -46.24
CA VAL A 147 23.54 -37.85 -47.41
C VAL A 147 22.85 -38.32 -48.67
N TYR A 148 22.61 -37.43 -49.61
CA TYR A 148 22.06 -37.75 -50.93
C TYR A 148 23.10 -37.53 -52.01
N GLU A 149 23.14 -38.40 -53.01
CA GLU A 149 24.01 -38.32 -54.17
C GLU A 149 23.18 -37.99 -55.41
N ASN A 150 23.55 -36.92 -56.12
CA ASN A 150 23.12 -36.70 -57.48
C ASN A 150 24.28 -37.01 -58.42
N LYS A 151 24.22 -38.17 -59.06
CA LYS A 151 25.22 -38.57 -60.06
C LYS A 151 25.14 -37.64 -61.25
N SER A 152 26.28 -37.32 -61.84
CA SER A 152 26.44 -36.60 -63.12
C SER A 152 25.62 -37.16 -64.29
N SER A 153 25.19 -38.43 -64.19
CA SER A 153 24.33 -39.11 -65.18
C SER A 153 22.83 -39.11 -64.83
N SER A 154 22.46 -38.52 -63.69
CA SER A 154 21.10 -38.43 -63.14
C SER A 154 20.67 -36.97 -63.00
N ASN A 155 19.36 -36.75 -62.87
CA ASN A 155 18.76 -35.47 -62.51
C ASN A 155 18.06 -35.52 -61.14
N PHE A 156 18.27 -36.59 -60.38
CA PHE A 156 17.61 -36.83 -59.10
C PHE A 156 18.64 -37.21 -58.05
N TYR A 157 18.43 -36.69 -56.84
CA TYR A 157 19.14 -37.08 -55.63
C TYR A 157 18.63 -38.44 -55.14
N GLU A 158 19.55 -39.37 -54.91
CA GLU A 158 19.29 -40.67 -54.30
C GLU A 158 19.94 -40.73 -52.91
N LEU A 159 19.26 -41.34 -51.93
CA LEU A 159 19.82 -41.51 -50.59
C LEU A 159 21.05 -42.44 -50.65
N LEU A 160 22.19 -41.95 -50.18
CA LEU A 160 23.43 -42.70 -50.08
C LEU A 160 23.41 -43.56 -48.83
N ASN A 161 23.88 -44.80 -48.91
CA ASN A 161 23.92 -45.69 -47.75
C ASN A 161 25.03 -45.25 -46.79
N ASP A 162 24.74 -45.22 -45.48
CA ASP A 162 25.68 -44.83 -44.42
C ASP A 162 27.01 -45.61 -44.42
N THR A 163 27.04 -46.81 -45.03
CA THR A 163 28.29 -47.59 -45.19
C THR A 163 29.21 -47.10 -46.30
N GLN A 164 28.75 -46.20 -47.16
CA GLN A 164 29.48 -45.66 -48.31
C GLN A 164 30.25 -44.39 -47.98
N TYR A 165 30.08 -43.84 -46.78
CA TYR A 165 30.82 -42.68 -46.30
C TYR A 165 31.11 -42.83 -44.81
N THR A 166 31.89 -41.91 -44.28
CA THR A 166 32.12 -41.79 -42.84
C THR A 166 31.79 -40.37 -42.41
N SER A 167 31.11 -40.24 -41.28
CA SER A 167 30.74 -38.97 -40.68
C SER A 167 31.09 -38.96 -39.20
N SER A 168 31.66 -37.85 -38.71
CA SER A 168 31.92 -37.64 -37.30
C SER A 168 31.92 -36.15 -36.97
N ILE A 169 31.53 -35.80 -35.75
CA ILE A 169 31.71 -34.44 -35.23
C ILE A 169 33.08 -34.35 -34.54
N ASN A 170 33.90 -33.38 -34.96
CA ASN A 170 35.25 -33.21 -34.44
C ASN A 170 35.24 -32.43 -33.10
N ALA A 171 36.42 -32.11 -32.55
CA ALA A 171 36.54 -31.42 -31.27
C ALA A 171 36.12 -29.93 -31.28
N ASN A 172 35.84 -29.37 -32.46
CA ASN A 172 35.35 -28.01 -32.64
C ASN A 172 33.84 -27.97 -32.93
N GLY A 173 33.13 -29.10 -32.81
CA GLY A 173 31.70 -29.18 -33.11
C GLY A 173 31.37 -29.21 -34.61
N GLU A 174 32.37 -29.40 -35.48
CA GLU A 174 32.20 -29.40 -36.94
C GLU A 174 31.93 -30.81 -37.47
N LEU A 175 31.06 -30.93 -38.48
CA LEU A 175 30.73 -32.20 -39.12
C LEU A 175 31.76 -32.53 -40.20
N VAL A 176 32.59 -33.54 -39.95
CA VAL A 176 33.56 -34.06 -40.91
C VAL A 176 32.95 -35.23 -41.67
N ILE A 177 32.87 -35.11 -42.99
CA ILE A 177 32.43 -36.18 -43.89
C ILE A 177 33.57 -36.57 -44.81
N SER A 178 33.83 -37.87 -44.92
CA SER A 178 34.87 -38.38 -45.82
C SER A 178 34.53 -39.73 -46.43
N GLY A 179 35.15 -40.03 -47.57
CA GLY A 179 34.95 -41.30 -48.27
C GLY A 179 33.77 -41.28 -49.23
N LEU A 180 33.22 -40.10 -49.57
CA LEU A 180 32.13 -39.99 -50.54
C LEU A 180 32.57 -40.58 -51.89
N PRO A 181 31.71 -41.36 -52.58
CA PRO A 181 32.04 -42.06 -53.83
C PRO A 181 32.07 -41.10 -55.05
N TYR A 182 32.70 -39.95 -54.90
CA TYR A 182 32.70 -38.85 -55.87
C TYR A 182 33.31 -39.26 -57.22
N VAL A 183 32.52 -39.08 -58.28
CA VAL A 183 32.99 -38.98 -59.66
C VAL A 183 32.81 -37.54 -60.14
N THR A 184 33.69 -37.08 -61.03
CA THR A 184 33.65 -35.70 -61.54
C THR A 184 32.26 -35.35 -62.11
N GLY A 185 31.65 -34.33 -61.52
CA GLY A 185 30.31 -33.85 -61.88
C GLY A 185 29.17 -34.39 -61.02
N ASP A 186 29.46 -35.24 -60.02
CA ASP A 186 28.49 -35.63 -59.01
C ASP A 186 28.38 -34.54 -57.93
N THR A 187 27.18 -34.35 -57.38
CA THR A 187 26.92 -33.42 -56.26
C THR A 187 26.30 -34.20 -55.11
N PHE A 188 26.82 -34.01 -53.90
CA PHE A 188 26.27 -34.60 -52.68
C PHE A 188 25.53 -33.55 -51.88
N LYS A 189 24.28 -33.82 -51.49
CA LYS A 189 23.53 -33.00 -50.55
C LYS A 189 23.60 -33.63 -49.17
N ILE A 190 24.29 -32.98 -48.26
CA ILE A 190 24.46 -33.44 -46.88
C ILE A 190 23.44 -32.72 -46.02
N THR A 191 22.59 -33.49 -45.35
CA THR A 191 21.62 -32.96 -44.39
C THR A 191 22.06 -33.29 -42.98
N TYR A 192 22.02 -32.28 -42.10
CA TYR A 192 22.54 -32.37 -40.75
C TYR A 192 21.70 -31.53 -39.78
N TYR A 193 21.85 -31.81 -38.49
CA TYR A 193 21.12 -31.13 -37.45
C TYR A 193 21.98 -30.13 -36.69
N ALA A 194 21.46 -28.91 -36.59
CA ALA A 194 21.98 -27.85 -35.77
C ALA A 194 20.89 -27.35 -34.80
N TYR A 195 21.15 -26.23 -34.13
CA TYR A 195 20.22 -25.62 -33.19
C TYR A 195 20.30 -24.09 -33.25
N TYR A 196 19.21 -23.43 -32.87
CA TYR A 196 19.16 -21.97 -32.73
C TYR A 196 19.64 -21.53 -31.33
N PRO A 197 20.09 -20.28 -31.17
CA PRO A 197 20.32 -19.69 -29.86
C PRO A 197 19.02 -19.62 -29.05
N ILE A 198 19.17 -19.56 -27.72
CA ILE A 198 18.04 -19.44 -26.79
C ILE A 198 17.82 -17.97 -26.48
N THR A 199 16.62 -17.47 -26.75
CA THR A 199 16.21 -16.09 -26.43
C THR A 199 15.61 -16.03 -25.02
N PHE A 200 15.98 -15.00 -24.27
CA PHE A 200 15.49 -14.70 -22.94
C PHE A 200 14.68 -13.41 -22.92
N THR A 201 13.78 -13.31 -21.94
CA THR A 201 12.96 -12.12 -21.70
C THR A 201 13.75 -10.95 -21.11
N HIS A 202 14.83 -11.27 -20.37
CA HIS A 202 15.66 -10.31 -19.66
C HIS A 202 17.12 -10.41 -20.14
N SER A 203 17.84 -9.30 -20.12
CA SER A 203 19.27 -9.30 -20.46
C SER A 203 20.09 -10.00 -19.37
N LEU A 204 20.92 -10.96 -19.76
CA LEU A 204 21.85 -11.68 -18.88
C LEU A 204 23.24 -11.01 -18.79
N ASN A 205 23.45 -9.93 -19.54
CA ASN A 205 24.73 -9.23 -19.65
C ASN A 205 24.66 -7.75 -19.20
N SER A 206 23.57 -7.36 -18.52
CA SER A 206 23.47 -6.05 -17.86
C SER A 206 24.42 -5.99 -16.65
N PRO A 207 24.93 -4.79 -16.25
CA PRO A 207 25.72 -4.63 -15.02
C PRO A 207 25.05 -5.19 -13.77
N ASP A 208 23.72 -5.16 -13.72
CA ASP A 208 22.90 -5.60 -12.60
C ASP A 208 22.45 -7.08 -12.75
N SER A 209 22.86 -7.75 -13.83
CA SER A 209 22.53 -9.16 -14.06
C SER A 209 23.60 -10.09 -13.51
N SER A 210 23.16 -11.22 -12.92
CA SER A 210 24.05 -12.30 -12.48
C SER A 210 23.41 -13.65 -12.78
N VAL A 211 24.18 -14.57 -13.37
CA VAL A 211 23.71 -15.93 -13.66
C VAL A 211 24.31 -16.88 -12.63
N ASP A 212 23.44 -17.55 -11.87
CA ASP A 212 23.85 -18.52 -10.86
C ASP A 212 24.29 -19.83 -11.51
N TYR A 213 23.48 -20.37 -12.42
CA TYR A 213 23.83 -21.53 -13.23
C TYR A 213 22.99 -21.65 -14.49
N ILE A 214 23.55 -22.33 -15.48
CA ILE A 214 22.82 -22.94 -16.60
C ILE A 214 23.13 -24.42 -16.56
N LYS A 215 22.11 -25.28 -16.51
CA LYS A 215 22.33 -26.74 -16.41
C LYS A 215 21.34 -27.53 -17.26
N VAL A 216 21.73 -28.77 -17.57
CA VAL A 216 20.86 -29.79 -18.12
C VAL A 216 20.75 -30.95 -17.15
N THR A 217 19.53 -31.46 -16.92
CA THR A 217 19.26 -32.62 -16.07
C THR A 217 18.53 -33.70 -16.86
N ASN A 218 19.09 -34.90 -16.87
CA ASN A 218 18.50 -36.03 -17.58
C ASN A 218 17.41 -36.75 -16.77
N SER A 219 16.71 -37.70 -17.40
CA SER A 219 15.65 -38.50 -16.75
C SER A 219 16.09 -39.32 -15.52
N THR A 220 17.39 -39.52 -15.31
CA THR A 220 17.95 -40.23 -14.14
C THR A 220 18.33 -39.30 -12.99
N GLY A 221 18.20 -37.98 -13.18
CA GLY A 221 18.59 -36.96 -12.20
C GLY A 221 20.07 -36.57 -12.24
N TYR A 222 20.82 -37.02 -13.25
CA TYR A 222 22.21 -36.58 -13.46
C TYR A 222 22.20 -35.20 -14.12
N SER A 223 23.02 -34.27 -13.60
CA SER A 223 23.08 -32.88 -14.06
C SER A 223 24.45 -32.49 -14.58
N TYR A 224 24.49 -31.69 -15.64
CA TYR A 224 25.68 -31.02 -16.14
C TYR A 224 25.46 -29.51 -16.13
N GLU A 225 26.38 -28.77 -15.53
CA GLU A 225 26.37 -27.30 -15.47
C GLU A 225 27.31 -26.75 -16.55
N PHE A 226 26.79 -25.87 -17.39
CA PHE A 226 27.53 -25.27 -18.50
C PHE A 226 28.43 -24.13 -18.02
N VAL A 227 29.60 -24.00 -18.64
CA VAL A 227 30.61 -22.99 -18.27
C VAL A 227 30.63 -21.83 -19.28
N TYR A 228 30.44 -20.60 -18.80
CA TYR A 228 30.53 -19.38 -19.62
C TYR A 228 31.89 -19.22 -20.31
N GLY A 229 31.88 -18.81 -21.59
CA GLY A 229 33.07 -18.64 -22.43
C GLY A 229 33.74 -19.95 -22.85
N THR A 230 33.17 -21.11 -22.48
CA THR A 230 33.62 -22.44 -22.92
C THR A 230 32.47 -23.20 -23.58
N ASP A 231 31.37 -23.37 -22.88
CA ASP A 231 30.19 -24.07 -23.39
C ASP A 231 29.18 -23.12 -24.06
N TYR A 232 29.12 -21.87 -23.61
CA TYR A 232 28.19 -20.87 -24.12
C TYR A 232 28.70 -19.44 -24.00
N GLU A 233 28.13 -18.55 -24.81
CA GLU A 233 28.34 -17.10 -24.76
C GLU A 233 27.01 -16.33 -24.86
N TYR A 234 27.00 -15.08 -24.42
CA TYR A 234 25.85 -14.17 -24.55
C TYR A 234 25.94 -13.32 -25.82
N SER A 235 24.80 -12.95 -26.40
CA SER A 235 24.72 -11.85 -27.36
C SER A 235 25.25 -10.54 -26.75
N GLU A 236 25.62 -9.56 -27.58
CA GLU A 236 26.10 -8.26 -27.10
C GLU A 236 25.09 -7.58 -26.15
N ASP A 237 23.80 -7.67 -26.49
CA ASP A 237 22.70 -7.13 -25.69
C ASP A 237 22.27 -8.03 -24.51
N GLY A 238 22.82 -9.24 -24.40
CA GLY A 238 22.54 -10.21 -23.34
C GLY A 238 21.19 -10.94 -23.42
N TYR A 239 20.37 -10.73 -24.46
CA TYR A 239 19.05 -11.38 -24.58
C TYR A 239 19.09 -12.76 -25.26
N LYS A 240 20.26 -13.22 -25.72
CA LYS A 240 20.42 -14.56 -26.30
C LYS A 240 21.60 -15.30 -25.72
N ILE A 241 21.47 -16.61 -25.63
CA ILE A 241 22.56 -17.55 -25.32
C ILE A 241 22.89 -18.38 -26.54
N TYR A 242 24.17 -18.40 -26.89
CA TYR A 242 24.74 -19.24 -27.93
C TYR A 242 25.51 -20.39 -27.28
N PHE A 243 24.97 -21.61 -27.36
CA PHE A 243 25.75 -22.80 -27.01
C PHE A 243 26.76 -23.10 -28.12
N LEU A 244 28.04 -23.12 -27.77
CA LEU A 244 29.12 -23.23 -28.75
C LEU A 244 29.20 -24.64 -29.34
N ASP A 245 29.11 -25.69 -28.49
CA ASP A 245 29.21 -27.09 -28.94
C ASP A 245 28.49 -28.08 -28.01
N LEU A 246 27.17 -28.18 -28.16
CA LEU A 246 26.38 -29.13 -27.36
C LEU A 246 26.79 -30.59 -27.58
N TYR A 247 27.31 -30.94 -28.76
CA TYR A 247 27.68 -32.32 -29.04
C TYR A 247 28.83 -32.78 -28.15
N ASN A 248 29.92 -32.03 -28.12
CA ASN A 248 31.06 -32.40 -27.30
C ASN A 248 30.84 -32.14 -25.81
N SER A 249 30.05 -31.12 -25.43
CA SER A 249 29.76 -30.84 -24.03
C SER A 249 28.90 -31.92 -23.38
N ILE A 250 27.83 -32.37 -24.05
CA ILE A 250 26.84 -33.26 -23.42
C ILE A 250 26.45 -34.49 -24.24
N LEU A 251 26.26 -34.39 -25.57
CA LEU A 251 25.61 -35.45 -26.35
C LEU A 251 26.52 -36.64 -26.62
N LYS A 252 27.81 -36.42 -26.87
CA LYS A 252 28.80 -37.45 -27.19
C LYS A 252 28.94 -38.51 -26.08
N SER A 253 28.58 -38.15 -24.85
CA SER A 253 28.64 -39.04 -23.69
C SER A 253 27.49 -40.05 -23.64
N ASP A 254 26.46 -39.88 -24.47
CA ASP A 254 25.18 -40.61 -24.44
C ASP A 254 24.42 -40.50 -23.09
N ASN A 255 24.87 -39.66 -22.15
CA ASN A 255 24.21 -39.44 -20.87
C ASN A 255 23.08 -38.39 -20.95
N PHE A 256 23.12 -37.53 -21.96
CA PHE A 256 22.18 -36.43 -22.16
C PHE A 256 21.67 -36.39 -23.59
N THR A 257 20.48 -35.84 -23.77
CA THR A 257 19.88 -35.52 -25.06
C THR A 257 19.41 -34.07 -25.07
N ILE A 258 19.21 -33.49 -26.24
CA ILE A 258 18.65 -32.12 -26.38
C ILE A 258 17.20 -32.00 -25.87
N TYR A 259 16.56 -33.14 -25.54
CA TYR A 259 15.19 -33.20 -25.02
C TYR A 259 15.15 -33.34 -23.48
N ASP A 260 16.31 -33.37 -22.83
CA ASP A 260 16.39 -33.32 -21.36
C ASP A 260 15.99 -31.93 -20.83
N THR A 261 15.92 -31.78 -19.50
CA THR A 261 15.46 -30.54 -18.88
C THR A 261 16.61 -29.55 -18.79
N PHE A 262 16.60 -28.52 -19.63
CA PHE A 262 17.50 -27.38 -19.52
C PHE A 262 16.87 -26.32 -18.62
N GLU A 263 17.68 -25.78 -17.71
CA GLU A 263 17.26 -24.82 -16.70
C GLU A 263 18.34 -23.76 -16.49
N VAL A 264 17.91 -22.52 -16.33
CA VAL A 264 18.76 -21.41 -15.90
C VAL A 264 18.20 -20.78 -14.64
N ASN A 265 19.10 -20.32 -13.77
CA ASN A 265 18.77 -19.47 -12.64
C ASN A 265 19.64 -18.21 -12.69
N TYR A 266 19.01 -17.04 -12.56
CA TYR A 266 19.69 -15.76 -12.72
C TYR A 266 18.93 -14.63 -12.03
N THR A 267 19.65 -13.61 -11.58
CA THR A 267 19.10 -12.31 -11.18
C THR A 267 19.25 -11.34 -12.35
N ALA A 268 18.22 -10.57 -12.67
CA ALA A 268 18.29 -9.55 -13.72
C ALA A 268 17.29 -8.40 -13.47
N PRO A 269 17.50 -7.24 -14.10
CA PRO A 269 16.49 -6.19 -14.17
C PRO A 269 15.20 -6.67 -14.82
N LEU A 270 14.07 -6.11 -14.36
CA LEU A 270 12.76 -6.35 -14.94
C LEU A 270 12.59 -5.77 -16.34
N SER A 271 13.58 -5.01 -16.84
CA SER A 271 13.62 -4.52 -18.22
C SER A 271 13.44 -5.66 -19.24
N GLN A 272 12.67 -5.39 -20.29
CA GLN A 272 12.38 -6.35 -21.36
C GLN A 272 12.41 -5.68 -22.73
N LYS A 273 12.78 -6.45 -23.75
CA LYS A 273 12.64 -6.06 -25.15
C LYS A 273 11.28 -6.47 -25.71
N ILE A 274 10.46 -5.51 -26.11
CA ILE A 274 9.11 -5.77 -26.64
C ILE A 274 8.85 -5.03 -27.96
N ASP A 275 7.96 -5.59 -28.77
CA ASP A 275 7.49 -4.93 -29.99
C ASP A 275 6.30 -4.02 -29.67
N LEU A 276 6.54 -2.71 -29.54
CA LEU A 276 5.48 -1.74 -29.21
C LEU A 276 4.49 -1.49 -30.36
N SER A 277 4.73 -2.01 -31.57
CA SER A 277 3.71 -2.00 -32.63
C SER A 277 2.60 -3.00 -32.38
N GLN A 278 2.87 -4.03 -31.57
CA GLN A 278 1.96 -5.13 -31.26
C GLN A 278 1.56 -5.15 -29.79
N ASN A 279 2.00 -4.18 -28.98
CA ASN A 279 1.77 -4.16 -27.54
C ASN A 279 1.40 -2.76 -27.06
N VAL A 280 0.47 -2.69 -26.11
CA VAL A 280 0.14 -1.49 -25.34
C VAL A 280 0.84 -1.61 -23.99
N LEU A 281 1.45 -0.52 -23.50
CA LEU A 281 1.99 -0.50 -22.15
C LEU A 281 0.89 -0.24 -21.13
N LEU A 282 0.91 -1.00 -20.04
CA LEU A 282 0.18 -0.71 -18.81
C LEU A 282 1.16 -0.06 -17.83
N MET A 283 0.80 1.12 -17.34
CA MET A 283 1.62 1.89 -16.42
C MET A 283 0.86 2.19 -15.13
N LEU A 284 1.57 2.25 -14.03
CA LEU A 284 1.08 2.63 -12.70
C LEU A 284 1.73 3.95 -12.27
N GLN A 285 0.92 4.88 -11.81
CA GLN A 285 1.40 6.17 -11.32
C GLN A 285 1.98 6.04 -9.90
N ASP A 286 3.19 6.56 -9.69
CA ASP A 286 3.81 6.65 -8.36
C ASP A 286 3.29 7.83 -7.52
N THR A 287 3.79 7.96 -6.29
CA THR A 287 3.42 9.03 -5.36
C THR A 287 3.84 10.44 -5.81
N LEU A 288 4.78 10.54 -6.75
CA LEU A 288 5.24 11.80 -7.34
C LEU A 288 4.51 12.15 -8.64
N GLY A 289 3.64 11.26 -9.12
CA GLY A 289 2.86 11.45 -10.34
C GLY A 289 3.53 10.92 -11.62
N ASN A 290 4.61 10.14 -11.51
CA ASN A 290 5.27 9.51 -12.67
C ASN A 290 4.57 8.20 -13.07
N ASP A 291 4.30 8.02 -14.36
CA ASP A 291 3.72 6.79 -14.90
C ASP A 291 4.84 5.75 -15.19
N ILE A 292 4.88 4.68 -14.41
CA ILE A 292 5.91 3.64 -14.48
C ILE A 292 5.36 2.42 -15.23
N PRO A 293 6.05 1.90 -16.27
CA PRO A 293 5.63 0.66 -16.93
C PRO A 293 5.64 -0.52 -15.94
N ILE A 294 4.51 -1.21 -15.81
CA ILE A 294 4.36 -2.40 -14.96
C ILE A 294 4.09 -3.68 -15.76
N ASP A 295 3.49 -3.56 -16.94
CA ASP A 295 3.16 -4.69 -17.81
C ASP A 295 2.90 -4.24 -19.25
N TYR A 296 2.72 -5.18 -20.16
CA TYR A 296 2.31 -4.93 -21.55
C TYR A 296 1.16 -5.85 -21.99
N ILE A 297 0.39 -5.37 -22.97
CA ILE A 297 -0.84 -6.01 -23.43
C ILE A 297 -0.74 -6.27 -24.93
N PRO A 298 -0.74 -7.53 -25.38
CA PRO A 298 -0.71 -7.87 -26.80
C PRO A 298 -1.94 -7.34 -27.56
N ILE A 299 -1.68 -6.83 -28.76
CA ILE A 299 -2.68 -6.36 -29.72
C ILE A 299 -2.84 -7.43 -30.80
N ASP A 300 -4.07 -7.88 -31.01
CA ASP A 300 -4.41 -8.83 -32.06
C ASP A 300 -4.29 -8.22 -33.47
N ASN A 301 -4.37 -9.08 -34.49
CA ASN A 301 -4.23 -8.68 -35.89
C ASN A 301 -5.31 -7.69 -36.39
N LEU A 302 -6.38 -7.49 -35.62
CA LEU A 302 -7.48 -6.58 -35.92
C LEU A 302 -7.41 -5.30 -35.10
N GLY A 303 -6.40 -5.14 -34.24
CA GLY A 303 -6.20 -3.98 -33.38
C GLY A 303 -6.99 -4.02 -32.06
N PHE A 304 -7.44 -5.19 -31.62
CA PHE A 304 -8.04 -5.38 -30.30
C PHE A 304 -6.96 -5.82 -29.30
N PHE A 305 -7.14 -5.47 -28.04
CA PHE A 305 -6.34 -6.02 -26.96
C PHE A 305 -7.25 -6.37 -25.79
N GLU A 306 -6.82 -7.36 -25.03
CA GLU A 306 -7.47 -7.82 -23.82
C GLU A 306 -6.39 -7.98 -22.77
N TYR A 307 -6.53 -7.26 -21.67
CA TYR A 307 -5.71 -7.48 -20.49
C TYR A 307 -6.48 -8.32 -19.51
N GLU A 308 -5.89 -9.43 -19.08
CA GLU A 308 -6.42 -10.34 -18.08
C GLU A 308 -5.24 -10.79 -17.22
N GLN A 309 -5.08 -10.16 -16.06
CA GLN A 309 -4.10 -10.57 -15.05
C GLN A 309 -4.73 -10.57 -13.66
N GLU A 310 -4.22 -11.46 -12.81
CA GLU A 310 -4.59 -11.54 -11.41
C GLU A 310 -3.92 -10.41 -10.64
N LEU A 311 -4.67 -9.68 -9.82
CA LEU A 311 -4.11 -8.71 -8.89
C LEU A 311 -3.38 -9.46 -7.76
N ARG A 312 -2.05 -9.56 -7.71
CA ARG A 312 -1.36 -10.26 -6.61
C ARG A 312 -0.04 -9.57 -6.29
N VAL A 313 0.46 -9.75 -5.07
CA VAL A 313 1.78 -9.23 -4.64
C VAL A 313 2.87 -9.68 -5.62
N ASP A 314 2.78 -10.93 -6.10
CA ASP A 314 3.76 -11.49 -7.02
C ASP A 314 3.45 -11.33 -8.52
N SER A 315 2.34 -10.67 -8.85
CA SER A 315 1.88 -10.47 -10.24
C SER A 315 2.45 -9.17 -10.83
N PRO A 316 2.60 -9.07 -12.17
CA PRO A 316 2.82 -7.80 -12.86
C PRO A 316 1.75 -6.75 -12.52
N LEU A 317 0.50 -7.19 -12.29
CA LEU A 317 -0.55 -6.33 -11.77
C LEU A 317 -0.48 -6.31 -10.24
N SER A 318 0.43 -5.50 -9.72
CA SER A 318 0.50 -5.13 -8.31
C SER A 318 0.32 -3.62 -8.17
N ILE A 319 -0.55 -3.19 -7.25
CA ILE A 319 -0.95 -1.78 -7.08
C ILE A 319 -1.10 -1.42 -5.59
N PRO A 320 -0.99 -0.13 -5.23
CA PRO A 320 -1.20 0.33 -3.85
C PRO A 320 -2.61 0.00 -3.34
N ILE A 321 -2.68 -0.67 -2.19
CA ILE A 321 -3.92 -1.10 -1.52
C ILE A 321 -3.88 -0.78 -0.02
N GLY A 322 -5.04 -0.71 0.63
CA GLY A 322 -5.20 -0.55 2.09
C GLY A 322 -4.92 0.84 2.67
N GLY A 323 -5.05 1.01 3.99
CA GLY A 323 -4.79 2.28 4.67
C GLY A 323 -5.78 3.42 4.33
N SER A 324 -7.08 3.09 4.25
CA SER A 324 -8.20 3.91 3.74
C SER A 324 -8.48 3.79 2.24
N ARG A 325 -9.54 4.46 1.78
CA ARG A 325 -9.92 4.52 0.37
C ARG A 325 -8.80 5.14 -0.45
N ARG A 326 -8.10 4.35 -1.27
CA ARG A 326 -7.06 4.85 -2.19
C ARG A 326 -7.60 5.01 -3.61
N LEU A 327 -7.09 6.04 -4.27
CA LEU A 327 -7.21 6.21 -5.71
C LEU A 327 -5.88 5.79 -6.34
N VAL A 328 -5.93 4.77 -7.18
CA VAL A 328 -4.80 4.29 -7.95
C VAL A 328 -5.00 4.70 -9.39
N ASN A 329 -4.04 5.42 -9.95
CA ASN A 329 -4.08 5.83 -11.34
C ASN A 329 -3.21 4.89 -12.18
N LEU A 330 -3.82 4.29 -13.19
CA LEU A 330 -3.17 3.52 -14.22
C LEU A 330 -3.27 4.26 -15.56
N LEU A 331 -2.34 3.99 -16.47
CA LEU A 331 -2.31 4.54 -17.80
C LEU A 331 -2.06 3.44 -18.82
N LEU A 332 -2.94 3.34 -19.82
CA LEU A 332 -2.64 2.59 -21.04
C LEU A 332 -2.00 3.52 -22.06
N GLN A 333 -0.86 3.13 -22.62
CA GLN A 333 -0.15 3.96 -23.59
C GLN A 333 0.37 3.15 -24.78
N TYR A 334 0.16 3.67 -25.99
CA TYR A 334 0.60 3.05 -27.23
C TYR A 334 1.60 3.94 -27.98
N LEU A 335 2.73 3.36 -28.38
CA LEU A 335 3.88 4.03 -29.03
C LEU A 335 4.32 5.34 -28.34
N PRO A 336 4.74 5.27 -27.06
CA PRO A 336 5.21 6.45 -26.35
C PRO A 336 6.58 6.94 -26.80
N LEU A 337 6.83 8.24 -26.79
CA LEU A 337 8.14 8.82 -27.08
C LEU A 337 9.14 8.61 -25.93
N ASN A 338 8.64 8.57 -24.69
CA ASN A 338 9.43 8.40 -23.49
C ASN A 338 8.67 7.55 -22.48
N VAL A 339 9.41 6.85 -21.63
CA VAL A 339 8.89 6.08 -20.49
C VAL A 339 9.71 6.41 -19.24
N TYR A 340 9.09 6.35 -18.07
CA TYR A 340 9.81 6.56 -16.82
C TYR A 340 10.57 5.29 -16.43
N ASN A 341 11.86 5.42 -16.14
CA ASN A 341 12.69 4.35 -15.61
C ASN A 341 12.82 4.56 -14.10
N LYS A 342 12.24 3.65 -13.31
CA LYS A 342 12.26 3.74 -11.86
C LYS A 342 13.65 3.57 -11.26
N SER A 343 14.46 2.65 -11.78
CA SER A 343 15.85 2.43 -11.32
C SER A 343 16.74 3.67 -11.55
N ALA A 344 16.55 4.37 -12.67
CA ALA A 344 17.29 5.60 -12.99
C ALA A 344 16.64 6.90 -12.48
N GLU A 345 15.47 6.83 -11.84
CA GLU A 345 14.65 7.95 -11.38
C GLU A 345 14.49 9.07 -12.45
N GLY A 346 14.14 8.68 -13.69
CA GLY A 346 14.04 9.63 -14.80
C GLY A 346 13.40 9.10 -16.09
N LEU A 347 13.06 10.01 -17.00
CA LEU A 347 12.49 9.68 -18.30
C LEU A 347 13.58 9.20 -19.28
N VAL A 348 13.31 8.08 -19.94
CA VAL A 348 14.14 7.52 -21.02
C VAL A 348 13.42 7.71 -22.35
N SER A 349 14.12 8.25 -23.34
CA SER A 349 13.60 8.39 -24.70
C SER A 349 13.67 7.07 -25.45
N LEU A 350 12.57 6.69 -26.07
CA LEU A 350 12.48 5.48 -26.90
C LEU A 350 12.87 5.81 -28.34
N THR A 351 13.71 4.96 -28.93
CA THR A 351 14.19 5.13 -30.30
C THR A 351 13.46 4.16 -31.23
N TYR A 352 12.71 4.72 -32.19
CA TYR A 352 11.92 3.97 -33.18
C TYR A 352 12.61 3.92 -34.56
N SER A 353 13.93 4.08 -34.57
CA SER A 353 14.72 4.11 -35.79
C SER A 353 16.01 3.33 -35.64
N ASP A 354 16.36 2.56 -36.66
CA ASP A 354 17.58 1.78 -36.75
C ASP A 354 18.33 2.11 -38.07
N PRO A 355 19.68 2.12 -38.09
CA PRO A 355 20.46 2.42 -39.28
C PRO A 355 20.19 1.53 -40.51
N ASP A 356 19.85 0.26 -40.29
CA ASP A 356 19.68 -0.75 -41.35
C ASP A 356 18.30 -0.66 -42.02
N VAL A 357 17.25 -0.40 -41.23
CA VAL A 357 15.84 -0.42 -41.71
C VAL A 357 15.16 0.96 -41.73
N GLY A 358 15.78 1.99 -41.15
CA GLY A 358 15.16 3.31 -40.97
C GLY A 358 14.15 3.26 -39.83
N TYR A 359 12.88 3.58 -40.07
CA TYR A 359 11.86 3.47 -39.03
C TYR A 359 11.46 2.00 -38.82
N ILE A 360 11.56 1.51 -37.59
CA ILE A 360 11.26 0.11 -37.26
C ILE A 360 9.76 -0.17 -37.25
N TYR A 361 8.92 0.86 -37.11
CA TYR A 361 7.46 0.76 -37.21
C TYR A 361 6.91 1.70 -38.30
N PRO A 362 5.79 1.34 -38.98
CA PRO A 362 5.17 2.18 -40.01
C PRO A 362 4.26 3.28 -39.43
N TYR A 363 4.15 3.41 -38.11
CA TYR A 363 3.26 4.36 -37.43
C TYR A 363 4.03 5.53 -36.86
N VAL A 364 3.35 6.67 -36.72
CA VAL A 364 3.92 7.86 -36.10
C VAL A 364 3.76 7.77 -34.58
N GLU A 365 4.88 7.60 -33.90
CA GLU A 365 5.05 7.78 -32.47
C GLU A 365 4.69 9.22 -32.06
N ALA A 366 3.78 9.38 -31.09
CA ALA A 366 3.27 10.72 -30.82
C ALA A 366 2.70 10.93 -29.41
N ASN A 367 2.77 9.93 -28.51
CA ASN A 367 2.07 9.96 -27.22
C ASN A 367 0.55 10.24 -27.33
N ASN A 368 -0.04 10.14 -28.54
CA ASN A 368 -1.40 10.60 -28.81
C ASN A 368 -2.46 9.64 -28.25
N TRP A 369 -2.12 8.35 -28.13
CA TRP A 369 -3.01 7.36 -27.58
C TRP A 369 -2.56 7.01 -26.17
N ALA A 370 -3.20 7.67 -25.21
CA ALA A 370 -3.07 7.43 -23.79
C ALA A 370 -4.47 7.36 -23.17
N LYS A 371 -4.75 6.36 -22.34
CA LYS A 371 -6.05 6.15 -21.69
C LYS A 371 -5.86 5.99 -20.19
N PRO A 372 -6.20 7.01 -19.39
CA PRO A 372 -6.15 6.89 -17.94
C PRO A 372 -7.27 5.96 -17.46
N ILE A 373 -6.95 5.18 -16.44
CA ILE A 373 -7.85 4.29 -15.71
C ILE A 373 -7.66 4.62 -14.25
N THR A 374 -8.75 4.86 -13.52
CA THR A 374 -8.69 5.11 -12.08
C THR A 374 -9.33 3.93 -11.36
N ILE A 375 -8.57 3.28 -10.49
CA ILE A 375 -9.05 2.24 -9.61
C ILE A 375 -9.29 2.86 -8.25
N THR A 376 -10.50 2.68 -7.71
CA THR A 376 -10.78 3.02 -6.32
C THR A 376 -10.76 1.74 -5.51
N THR A 377 -9.82 1.64 -4.57
CA THR A 377 -9.76 0.53 -3.62
C THR A 377 -10.52 0.95 -2.36
N ILE A 378 -11.50 0.15 -1.95
CA ILE A 378 -12.30 0.40 -0.75
C ILE A 378 -12.06 -0.77 0.19
N PRO A 379 -11.14 -0.65 1.17
CA PRO A 379 -10.92 -1.70 2.15
C PRO A 379 -12.14 -1.88 3.05
N ASP A 380 -12.24 -3.05 3.66
CA ASP A 380 -13.37 -3.36 4.52
C ASP A 380 -13.20 -2.78 5.92
N GLN A 381 -14.31 -2.30 6.46
CA GLN A 381 -14.39 -1.49 7.68
C GLN A 381 -13.77 -2.17 8.91
N VAL A 382 -12.91 -1.42 9.62
CA VAL A 382 -12.33 -1.81 10.90
C VAL A 382 -12.67 -0.79 11.99
N LYS A 383 -12.81 -1.29 13.20
CA LYS A 383 -13.34 -0.58 14.35
C LYS A 383 -12.36 -0.66 15.49
N LEU A 384 -11.99 0.51 16.00
CA LEU A 384 -11.18 0.66 17.21
C LEU A 384 -12.06 1.17 18.36
N THR A 385 -12.09 0.44 19.47
CA THR A 385 -12.85 0.82 20.67
C THR A 385 -11.98 0.72 21.92
N MET A 386 -12.22 1.57 22.92
CA MET A 386 -11.49 1.49 24.18
C MET A 386 -12.14 0.45 25.11
N ILE A 387 -11.34 -0.42 25.71
CA ILE A 387 -11.83 -1.38 26.72
C ILE A 387 -11.90 -0.67 28.07
N THR A 388 -12.98 -0.90 28.81
CA THR A 388 -13.13 -0.39 30.18
C THR A 388 -12.70 -1.45 31.18
N ASP A 389 -11.63 -1.19 31.93
CA ASP A 389 -11.28 -1.99 33.10
C ASP A 389 -12.06 -1.47 34.33
N PRO A 390 -12.99 -2.25 34.91
CA PRO A 390 -13.73 -1.85 36.10
C PRO A 390 -12.87 -1.75 37.38
N ALA A 391 -11.61 -2.20 37.37
CA ALA A 391 -10.68 -2.09 38.49
C ALA A 391 -9.99 -0.71 38.55
N GLU A 392 -9.90 0.00 37.43
CA GLU A 392 -9.29 1.32 37.35
C GLU A 392 -10.28 2.42 37.73
N ASN A 393 -9.78 3.51 38.32
CA ASN A 393 -10.60 4.66 38.70
C ASN A 393 -10.82 5.61 37.51
N ILE A 394 -11.25 5.06 36.38
CA ILE A 394 -11.47 5.78 35.12
C ILE A 394 -12.91 5.61 34.66
N VAL A 395 -13.49 6.67 34.09
CA VAL A 395 -14.81 6.60 33.46
C VAL A 395 -14.67 6.89 31.98
N ILE A 396 -15.08 5.92 31.17
CA ILE A 396 -14.98 5.98 29.71
C ILE A 396 -16.39 6.02 29.14
N SER A 397 -16.70 7.10 28.42
CA SER A 397 -17.90 7.21 27.60
C SER A 397 -17.49 7.19 26.14
N GLN A 398 -17.93 6.18 25.39
CA GLN A 398 -17.60 6.07 23.98
C GLN A 398 -18.82 5.80 23.11
N LYS A 399 -18.75 6.24 21.86
CA LYS A 399 -19.77 5.95 20.84
C LYS A 399 -19.13 5.83 19.46
N TYR A 400 -19.48 4.75 18.78
CA TYR A 400 -19.08 4.48 17.41
C TYR A 400 -20.02 5.15 16.40
N TYR A 401 -19.47 5.59 15.28
CA TYR A 401 -20.19 6.17 14.16
C TYR A 401 -19.70 5.56 12.84
N ASP A 402 -20.62 4.94 12.10
CA ASP A 402 -20.37 4.31 10.78
C ASP A 402 -20.08 5.34 9.68
N GLU A 403 -20.48 6.60 9.88
CA GLU A 403 -20.16 7.70 8.98
C GLU A 403 -19.88 8.96 9.79
N ARG A 404 -18.69 9.53 9.60
CA ARG A 404 -18.33 10.83 10.13
C ARG A 404 -18.99 11.92 9.32
N VAL A 405 -19.98 12.58 9.91
CA VAL A 405 -20.68 13.73 9.34
C VAL A 405 -20.19 15.01 10.00
N TYR A 406 -19.39 15.79 9.28
CA TYR A 406 -19.13 17.18 9.62
C TYR A 406 -20.21 18.05 8.97
N ASN A 407 -20.88 18.87 9.77
CA ASN A 407 -22.09 19.52 9.30
C ASN A 407 -21.83 20.84 8.52
N TYR A 408 -20.66 21.51 8.60
CA TYR A 408 -20.35 22.64 7.71
C TYR A 408 -18.83 22.85 7.46
N ASN A 409 -18.32 22.43 6.29
CA ASN A 409 -17.07 22.95 5.71
C ASN A 409 -17.29 23.27 4.21
N TYR A 410 -16.99 24.49 3.79
CA TYR A 410 -17.07 24.94 2.39
C TYR A 410 -15.72 24.87 1.66
N ASN A 411 -14.63 24.50 2.33
CA ASN A 411 -13.32 24.28 1.74
C ASN A 411 -13.15 22.79 1.34
N PRO A 412 -13.18 22.45 0.03
CA PRO A 412 -13.09 21.07 -0.43
C PRO A 412 -11.77 20.37 -0.06
N LEU A 413 -10.71 21.11 0.24
CA LEU A 413 -9.40 20.57 0.66
C LEU A 413 -9.34 20.23 2.16
N GLU A 414 -10.33 20.65 2.95
CA GLU A 414 -10.44 20.39 4.39
C GLU A 414 -11.56 19.39 4.73
N THR A 415 -12.25 18.85 3.72
CA THR A 415 -13.29 17.80 3.84
C THR A 415 -12.75 16.40 4.17
N LEU A 416 -11.48 16.29 4.55
CA LEU A 416 -10.75 15.04 4.75
C LEU A 416 -11.35 14.29 5.95
N GLY A 417 -12.09 13.22 5.67
CA GLY A 417 -12.74 12.36 6.66
C GLY A 417 -14.27 12.35 6.64
N LYS A 418 -14.94 13.07 5.74
CA LYS A 418 -16.41 12.94 5.59
C LYS A 418 -16.77 11.55 5.05
N GLY A 419 -17.52 10.77 5.83
CA GLY A 419 -17.92 9.40 5.49
C GLY A 419 -16.94 8.31 5.93
N GLU A 420 -15.86 8.64 6.64
CA GLU A 420 -14.99 7.65 7.30
C GLU A 420 -15.56 7.28 8.69
N GLU A 421 -15.24 6.10 9.20
CA GLU A 421 -15.72 5.63 10.50
C GLU A 421 -14.88 6.18 11.65
N TYR A 422 -15.49 6.40 12.82
CA TYR A 422 -14.73 6.78 14.01
C TYR A 422 -15.43 6.43 15.31
N THR A 423 -14.62 6.25 16.36
CA THR A 423 -15.10 6.15 17.75
C THR A 423 -14.84 7.46 18.48
N LYS A 424 -15.88 8.09 18.98
CA LYS A 424 -15.76 9.20 19.93
C LYS A 424 -15.53 8.65 21.32
N VAL A 425 -14.55 9.19 22.06
CA VAL A 425 -14.23 8.80 23.45
C VAL A 425 -14.17 10.04 24.35
N ILE A 426 -14.75 9.94 25.54
CA ILE A 426 -14.60 10.92 26.63
C ILE A 426 -14.11 10.14 27.84
N ILE A 427 -12.97 10.55 28.37
CA ILE A 427 -12.28 9.90 29.48
C ILE A 427 -12.26 10.86 30.66
N ASP A 428 -12.75 10.42 31.81
CA ASP A 428 -12.58 11.11 33.09
C ASP A 428 -11.65 10.27 33.97
N ALA A 429 -10.49 10.83 34.33
CA ALA A 429 -9.42 10.14 35.05
C ALA A 429 -8.95 10.94 36.29
N ILE A 430 -8.47 10.25 37.31
CA ILE A 430 -7.87 10.84 38.51
C ILE A 430 -6.38 11.11 38.28
N VAL A 431 -5.89 12.25 38.76
CA VAL A 431 -4.47 12.65 38.73
C VAL A 431 -3.66 11.80 39.73
N GLN A 432 -2.38 11.54 39.45
CA GLN A 432 -1.47 10.73 40.28
C GLN A 432 -1.79 9.23 40.33
N GLU A 433 -2.53 8.74 39.34
CA GLU A 433 -2.78 7.32 39.13
C GLU A 433 -2.15 6.89 37.79
N ASP A 434 -1.72 5.64 37.75
CA ASP A 434 -1.26 4.96 36.54
C ASP A 434 -2.44 4.19 35.95
N TYR A 435 -2.62 4.28 34.64
CA TYR A 435 -3.69 3.64 33.89
C TYR A 435 -3.13 2.79 32.75
N SER A 436 -3.82 1.69 32.46
CA SER A 436 -3.56 0.82 31.33
C SER A 436 -4.66 1.04 30.28
N PHE A 437 -4.40 1.92 29.33
CA PHE A 437 -5.34 2.22 28.25
C PHE A 437 -5.30 1.08 27.23
N THR A 438 -6.31 0.22 27.25
CA THR A 438 -6.44 -0.85 26.25
C THR A 438 -7.42 -0.47 25.15
N TYR A 439 -6.99 -0.61 23.90
CA TYR A 439 -7.81 -0.46 22.71
C TYR A 439 -7.97 -1.80 22.01
N LYS A 440 -9.20 -2.09 21.56
CA LYS A 440 -9.55 -3.30 20.83
C LYS A 440 -9.78 -2.95 19.36
N LEU A 441 -8.96 -3.54 18.50
CA LEU A 441 -9.10 -3.49 17.05
C LEU A 441 -9.87 -4.73 16.57
N THR A 442 -10.99 -4.47 15.92
CA THR A 442 -11.86 -5.49 15.34
C THR A 442 -12.21 -5.12 13.91
N ASN A 443 -12.63 -6.08 13.12
CA ASN A 443 -13.31 -5.79 11.87
C ASN A 443 -14.80 -5.49 12.09
N SER A 444 -15.54 -5.27 11.01
CA SER A 444 -16.99 -5.04 11.07
C SER A 444 -17.83 -6.25 11.57
N GLU A 445 -17.23 -7.39 11.90
CA GLU A 445 -17.85 -8.63 12.42
C GLU A 445 -17.56 -8.80 13.92
N ASP A 446 -16.92 -7.79 14.52
CA ASP A 446 -16.38 -7.78 15.88
C ASP A 446 -15.36 -8.92 16.15
N LYS A 447 -14.71 -9.46 15.09
CA LYS A 447 -13.59 -10.40 15.21
C LYS A 447 -12.28 -9.65 15.43
N PRO A 448 -11.39 -10.15 16.30
CA PRO A 448 -10.14 -9.49 16.64
C PRO A 448 -9.11 -9.53 15.50
N ILE A 449 -8.35 -8.45 15.34
CA ILE A 449 -7.25 -8.35 14.38
C ILE A 449 -5.93 -8.38 15.14
N ASN A 450 -5.12 -9.43 14.91
CA ASN A 450 -3.84 -9.67 15.58
C ASN A 450 -2.66 -9.10 14.76
N ASN A 451 -1.59 -8.72 15.45
CA ASN A 451 -0.31 -8.28 14.90
C ASN A 451 -0.44 -7.03 14.01
N SER A 452 -1.32 -6.11 14.41
CA SER A 452 -1.50 -4.79 13.81
C SER A 452 -1.03 -3.72 14.79
N VAL A 453 -0.45 -2.64 14.26
CA VAL A 453 0.02 -1.51 15.07
C VAL A 453 -1.15 -0.58 15.38
N VAL A 454 -1.27 -0.22 16.65
CA VAL A 454 -2.12 0.89 17.12
C VAL A 454 -1.19 1.97 17.67
N TRP A 455 -1.41 3.20 17.22
CA TRP A 455 -0.74 4.40 17.72
C TRP A 455 -1.62 5.08 18.77
N LEU A 456 -1.02 5.61 19.83
CA LEU A 456 -1.68 6.45 20.84
C LEU A 456 -0.97 7.80 20.90
N GLN A 457 -1.76 8.86 20.80
CA GLN A 457 -1.35 10.22 21.08
C GLN A 457 -2.21 10.81 22.20
N ILE A 458 -1.55 11.45 23.16
CA ILE A 458 -2.19 12.31 24.16
C ILE A 458 -1.39 13.61 24.20
N GLY A 459 -2.07 14.76 24.27
CA GLY A 459 -1.39 16.03 24.37
C GLY A 459 -2.29 17.16 24.84
N PHE A 460 -1.71 18.35 25.00
CA PHE A 460 -2.46 19.54 25.33
C PHE A 460 -3.09 20.20 24.12
N THR A 461 -4.27 20.79 24.34
CA THR A 461 -4.85 21.80 23.45
C THR A 461 -4.64 23.21 24.05
N PRO A 462 -4.22 24.24 23.29
CA PRO A 462 -4.12 25.61 23.80
C PRO A 462 -5.50 26.19 24.18
N LYS A 463 -5.68 26.76 25.39
CA LYS A 463 -6.94 27.43 25.80
C LYS A 463 -6.75 28.92 26.10
N ALA A 464 -7.74 29.75 25.73
CA ALA A 464 -7.83 31.19 25.99
C ALA A 464 -9.13 31.63 26.68
N GLU A 465 -9.03 32.72 27.44
CA GLU A 465 -10.04 33.20 28.40
C GLU A 465 -11.33 33.78 27.78
N THR A 466 -11.37 34.01 26.47
CA THR A 466 -12.56 34.58 25.78
C THR A 466 -12.91 33.87 24.46
N GLY A 467 -12.56 32.58 24.33
CA GLY A 467 -12.61 31.87 23.06
C GLY A 467 -11.24 31.80 22.40
N TYR A 468 -11.06 30.81 21.52
CA TYR A 468 -9.78 30.28 21.03
C TYR A 468 -8.90 31.27 20.24
N LEU A 469 -8.27 32.20 20.96
CA LEU A 469 -7.18 33.02 20.45
C LEU A 469 -5.96 32.85 21.35
N ASN A 470 -4.96 32.12 20.86
CA ASN A 470 -3.62 32.21 21.41
C ASN A 470 -2.91 33.40 20.77
N GLU A 471 -3.04 34.60 21.35
CA GLU A 471 -2.34 35.82 20.92
C GLU A 471 -0.79 35.70 21.03
N ARG A 472 -0.30 34.61 21.63
CA ARG A 472 1.11 34.29 21.81
C ARG A 472 1.66 33.33 20.77
N MET A 473 0.82 32.75 19.90
CA MET A 473 1.27 31.88 18.81
C MET A 473 1.33 32.69 17.52
N VAL A 474 2.54 32.96 17.04
CA VAL A 474 2.79 33.52 15.69
C VAL A 474 3.50 32.42 14.90
N LEU A 475 2.91 31.99 13.80
CA LEU A 475 3.60 31.18 12.79
C LEU A 475 4.36 32.17 11.90
N ASP A 476 5.70 32.21 12.03
CA ASP A 476 6.55 33.23 11.42
C ASP A 476 6.43 33.32 9.89
N ASP A 477 5.97 32.26 9.21
CA ASP A 477 5.88 32.22 7.75
C ASP A 477 4.60 32.81 7.15
N LEU A 478 3.56 33.08 7.95
CA LEU A 478 2.27 33.55 7.44
C LEU A 478 1.79 34.87 8.04
N GLY A 479 2.35 35.32 9.18
CA GLY A 479 1.96 36.58 9.82
C GLY A 479 0.48 36.63 10.26
N VAL A 480 -0.17 35.46 10.37
CA VAL A 480 -1.57 35.31 10.82
C VAL A 480 -1.56 34.57 12.15
N SER A 481 -2.23 35.12 13.17
CA SER A 481 -2.54 34.38 14.40
C SER A 481 -3.47 33.22 14.05
N PRO A 482 -3.06 31.97 14.29
CA PRO A 482 -3.87 30.85 13.90
C PRO A 482 -5.16 30.78 14.74
N TYR A 483 -6.28 30.60 14.05
CA TYR A 483 -7.64 30.55 14.57
C TYR A 483 -8.04 29.07 14.78
N PHE A 484 -8.32 28.65 16.01
CA PHE A 484 -8.66 27.24 16.35
C PHE A 484 -9.86 27.08 17.29
N GLU A 485 -11.07 27.40 16.84
CA GLU A 485 -12.34 27.09 17.50
C GLU A 485 -12.78 25.60 17.36
N SER A 486 -12.46 24.73 18.32
CA SER A 486 -13.46 23.93 19.06
C SER A 486 -12.92 22.66 19.75
N LEU A 487 -13.63 22.25 20.81
CA LEU A 487 -13.46 21.05 21.65
C LEU A 487 -13.89 19.73 20.96
N GLY A 488 -13.76 19.63 19.62
CA GLY A 488 -14.22 18.45 18.89
C GLY A 488 -15.74 18.26 18.92
N THR A 489 -16.51 19.36 18.99
CA THR A 489 -17.97 19.35 18.83
C THR A 489 -18.56 20.51 18.01
N GLU A 490 -17.77 21.49 17.56
CA GLU A 490 -18.28 22.57 16.70
C GLU A 490 -17.51 22.70 15.39
N GLU A 491 -18.25 23.09 14.35
CA GLU A 491 -18.01 22.91 12.92
C GLU A 491 -16.89 23.76 12.30
N ILE A 492 -16.11 24.54 13.05
CA ILE A 492 -15.35 25.65 12.45
C ILE A 492 -13.82 25.56 12.54
N THR A 493 -13.15 24.60 13.22
CA THR A 493 -11.68 24.49 13.05
C THR A 493 -11.09 23.08 13.03
N PHE A 494 -10.38 22.79 11.94
CA PHE A 494 -9.60 21.57 11.75
C PHE A 494 -8.13 21.91 11.46
N LEU A 495 -7.36 22.21 12.50
CA LEU A 495 -5.94 21.81 12.54
C LEU A 495 -5.78 20.81 13.69
N GLY A 496 -6.19 19.57 13.43
CA GLY A 496 -5.81 18.41 14.24
C GLY A 496 -4.31 18.07 14.09
N PRO A 497 -3.71 17.38 15.07
CA PRO A 497 -2.27 17.36 15.30
C PRO A 497 -1.58 16.25 14.51
N GLY A 498 -1.53 16.36 13.19
CA GLY A 498 -0.79 15.42 12.35
C GLY A 498 -0.21 16.06 11.09
N GLU A 499 0.84 15.47 10.53
CA GLU A 499 1.40 15.88 9.23
C GLU A 499 0.46 15.53 8.05
N TYR A 500 0.64 16.25 6.94
CA TYR A 500 -0.14 16.11 5.69
C TYR A 500 0.30 14.86 4.90
N PRO A 501 -0.55 14.15 4.11
CA PRO A 501 -1.90 14.49 3.65
C PRO A 501 -3.07 14.03 4.53
N ASN A 502 -2.88 13.06 5.43
CA ASN A 502 -3.94 12.59 6.34
C ASN A 502 -3.59 12.86 7.81
N LYS A 503 -4.02 14.03 8.31
CA LYS A 503 -3.70 14.53 9.66
C LYS A 503 -4.22 13.64 10.80
N LEU A 504 -5.16 12.74 10.53
CA LEU A 504 -5.77 11.85 11.53
C LEU A 504 -4.84 10.69 11.88
N TYR A 505 -4.19 10.14 10.85
CA TYR A 505 -3.38 8.93 10.96
C TYR A 505 -1.87 9.22 10.87
N GLY A 506 -1.46 10.48 10.78
CA GLY A 506 -0.06 10.89 10.63
C GLY A 506 0.65 11.26 11.93
N ARG A 507 1.98 11.40 11.85
CA ARG A 507 2.87 11.85 12.94
C ARG A 507 2.37 13.14 13.61
N PRO A 508 2.41 13.25 14.96
CA PRO A 508 2.11 14.48 15.69
C PRO A 508 2.85 15.72 15.21
N LEU A 509 2.19 16.88 15.26
CA LEU A 509 2.85 18.16 15.07
C LEU A 509 3.60 18.59 16.34
N THR A 510 4.74 19.27 16.15
CA THR A 510 5.50 19.97 17.19
C THR A 510 5.39 21.47 17.01
N TYR A 511 5.39 22.22 18.12
CA TYR A 511 5.16 23.67 18.12
C TYR A 511 6.26 24.41 18.86
N GLU A 512 6.79 25.48 18.28
CA GLU A 512 7.77 26.33 18.95
C GLU A 512 7.14 27.14 20.10
N LEU A 513 7.91 27.36 21.16
CA LEU A 513 7.50 28.16 22.31
C LEU A 513 7.81 29.64 22.04
N GLN A 514 6.83 30.52 22.25
CA GLN A 514 7.02 31.96 22.07
C GLN A 514 8.05 32.56 23.06
N TYR A 515 8.09 32.04 24.28
CA TYR A 515 9.05 32.46 25.31
C TYR A 515 10.02 31.32 25.58
N LEU A 516 11.28 31.52 25.20
CA LEU A 516 12.35 30.56 25.48
C LEU A 516 12.44 30.32 26.99
N ASN A 517 12.05 29.12 27.41
CA ASN A 517 12.49 28.56 28.68
C ASN A 517 13.97 28.20 28.52
N THR A 518 14.80 28.31 29.56
CA THR A 518 16.25 28.06 29.45
C THR A 518 16.60 26.64 29.02
N ASN A 519 15.65 25.71 29.09
CA ASN A 519 15.87 24.28 28.84
C ASN A 519 15.10 23.72 27.63
N TYR A 520 14.10 24.41 27.08
CA TYR A 520 13.22 23.88 26.01
C TYR A 520 12.78 25.00 25.06
N SER A 521 12.76 24.71 23.75
CA SER A 521 12.39 25.66 22.68
C SER A 521 11.06 25.36 22.00
N ALA A 522 10.47 24.19 22.25
CA ALA A 522 9.23 23.74 21.63
C ALA A 522 8.42 22.84 22.58
N TYR A 523 7.18 22.53 22.21
CA TYR A 523 6.34 21.52 22.84
C TYR A 523 5.75 20.58 21.79
N GLY A 524 5.67 19.30 22.14
CA GLY A 524 5.14 18.22 21.31
C GLY A 524 4.00 17.47 22.02
N PRO A 525 3.66 16.25 21.59
CA PRO A 525 2.73 15.39 22.30
C PRO A 525 3.29 14.97 23.68
N TYR A 526 2.39 14.70 24.63
CA TYR A 526 2.72 14.09 25.93
C TYR A 526 3.02 12.61 25.80
N TYR A 527 2.13 11.93 25.08
CA TYR A 527 2.28 10.55 24.72
C TYR A 527 2.27 10.48 23.20
N TRP A 528 3.25 9.78 22.64
CA TRP A 528 3.27 9.35 21.26
C TRP A 528 3.93 7.98 21.22
N MET A 529 3.12 6.94 21.25
CA MET A 529 3.58 5.57 21.43
C MET A 529 2.78 4.62 20.57
N TYR A 530 3.30 3.42 20.37
CA TYR A 530 2.64 2.37 19.62
C TYR A 530 2.60 1.08 20.44
N ALA A 531 1.62 0.23 20.15
CA ALA A 531 1.51 -1.12 20.67
C ALA A 531 1.01 -2.06 19.57
N LEU A 532 1.42 -3.33 19.63
CA LEU A 532 0.91 -4.37 18.75
C LEU A 532 -0.34 -5.01 19.36
N THR A 533 -1.34 -5.27 18.52
CA THR A 533 -2.51 -6.04 18.93
C THR A 533 -2.16 -7.50 19.17
N ASP A 534 -2.70 -8.08 20.23
CA ASP A 534 -2.53 -9.49 20.58
C ASP A 534 -3.53 -10.43 19.88
N GLU A 535 -3.62 -11.69 20.33
CA GLU A 535 -4.58 -12.68 19.79
C GLU A 535 -6.06 -12.29 19.97
N PHE A 536 -6.35 -11.35 20.87
CA PHE A 536 -7.67 -10.81 21.14
C PHE A 536 -7.90 -9.45 20.46
N GLY A 537 -6.94 -8.99 19.66
CA GLY A 537 -6.98 -7.70 18.97
C GLY A 537 -6.74 -6.52 19.90
N GLU A 538 -6.11 -6.74 21.05
CA GLU A 538 -5.99 -5.76 22.13
C GLU A 538 -4.58 -5.16 22.14
N ALA A 539 -4.52 -3.82 22.13
CA ALA A 539 -3.30 -3.03 22.22
C ALA A 539 -3.37 -2.17 23.48
N THR A 540 -2.41 -2.36 24.38
CA THR A 540 -2.41 -1.75 25.70
C THR A 540 -1.27 -0.75 25.86
N PHE A 541 -1.58 0.41 26.43
CA PHE A 541 -0.66 1.52 26.64
C PHE A 541 -0.65 1.90 28.12
N GLU A 542 0.55 2.04 28.69
CA GLU A 542 0.72 2.54 30.05
C GLU A 542 0.75 4.08 30.02
N VAL A 543 -0.21 4.70 30.70
CA VAL A 543 -0.39 6.15 30.77
C VAL A 543 -0.45 6.56 32.23
N SER A 544 0.45 7.44 32.65
CA SER A 544 0.46 7.97 34.02
C SER A 544 0.00 9.42 34.00
N PHE A 545 -0.88 9.81 34.95
CA PHE A 545 -1.20 11.22 35.16
C PHE A 545 -0.54 11.79 36.42
N ASP A 546 0.63 11.26 36.81
CA ASP A 546 1.42 11.73 37.96
C ASP A 546 2.36 12.91 37.65
N HIS A 547 2.57 13.21 36.36
CA HIS A 547 3.43 14.28 35.87
C HIS A 547 2.90 15.69 36.21
N ASP A 548 3.77 16.70 36.14
CA ASP A 548 3.44 18.10 36.46
C ASP A 548 2.62 18.80 35.34
N TYR A 549 1.47 18.23 34.95
CA TYR A 549 0.63 18.73 33.84
C TYR A 549 0.27 20.20 33.98
N ILE A 550 0.02 20.69 35.21
CA ILE A 550 -0.30 22.10 35.43
C ILE A 550 0.92 22.98 35.13
N ASP A 551 2.10 22.58 35.59
CA ASP A 551 3.31 23.38 35.44
C ASP A 551 3.74 23.41 33.98
N ASP A 552 3.70 22.26 33.31
CA ASP A 552 4.00 22.19 31.88
C ASP A 552 2.95 22.93 31.03
N PHE A 553 1.65 22.79 31.33
CA PHE A 553 0.60 23.60 30.68
C PHE A 553 0.85 25.09 30.88
N THR A 554 1.23 25.51 32.09
CA THR A 554 1.57 26.89 32.43
C THR A 554 2.84 27.35 31.70
N ASN A 555 3.84 26.48 31.55
CA ASN A 555 5.07 26.78 30.82
C ASN A 555 4.81 26.94 29.31
N ILE A 556 3.88 26.15 28.75
CA ILE A 556 3.55 26.18 27.33
C ILE A 556 2.63 27.37 27.00
N PHE A 557 1.56 27.59 27.78
CA PHE A 557 0.51 28.57 27.44
C PHE A 557 0.54 29.84 28.30
N GLY A 558 1.35 29.87 29.37
CA GLY A 558 1.39 30.95 30.36
C GLY A 558 0.25 30.89 31.38
N SER A 559 0.33 31.73 32.41
CA SER A 559 -0.75 31.94 33.37
C SER A 559 -1.85 32.84 32.77
N ARG A 560 -3.08 32.33 32.65
CA ARG A 560 -4.29 33.12 32.30
C ARG A 560 -5.17 33.29 33.55
N GLU A 561 -5.94 34.38 33.63
CA GLU A 561 -6.98 34.50 34.66
C GLU A 561 -7.99 33.35 34.45
N GLY A 562 -8.48 32.73 35.53
CA GLY A 562 -9.45 31.63 35.46
C GLY A 562 -8.91 30.19 35.42
N PHE A 563 -7.60 29.94 35.40
CA PHE A 563 -7.03 28.60 35.60
C PHE A 563 -6.51 28.45 37.03
N ASN A 564 -7.27 27.77 37.88
CA ASN A 564 -6.96 27.62 39.30
C ASN A 564 -6.84 26.14 39.74
N SER A 565 -7.20 25.19 38.87
CA SER A 565 -7.25 23.75 39.16
C SER A 565 -6.83 22.89 37.97
N ILE A 566 -6.36 21.67 38.24
CA ILE A 566 -6.11 20.64 37.19
C ILE A 566 -7.38 20.31 36.39
N GLU A 567 -8.55 20.48 37.01
CA GLU A 567 -9.86 20.28 36.39
C GLU A 567 -10.13 21.32 35.27
N ASP A 568 -9.35 22.41 35.23
CA ASP A 568 -9.40 23.42 34.17
C ASP A 568 -8.55 23.02 32.93
N VAL A 569 -7.75 21.96 33.04
CA VAL A 569 -6.89 21.40 31.99
C VAL A 569 -7.56 20.19 31.36
N VAL A 570 -7.73 20.23 30.04
CA VAL A 570 -8.29 19.13 29.23
C VAL A 570 -7.22 18.68 28.26
N LEU A 571 -6.97 17.37 28.20
CA LEU A 571 -6.09 16.76 27.21
C LEU A 571 -6.93 16.28 26.03
N TYR A 572 -6.36 16.29 24.82
CA TYR A 572 -6.92 15.50 23.73
C TYR A 572 -6.29 14.12 23.72
N THR A 573 -7.02 13.14 23.21
CA THR A 573 -6.51 11.81 22.91
C THR A 573 -6.93 11.36 21.53
N ARG A 574 -6.03 10.70 20.82
CA ARG A 574 -6.35 9.89 19.65
C ARG A 574 -5.60 8.57 19.73
N ALA A 575 -6.29 7.48 19.46
CA ALA A 575 -5.69 6.20 19.16
C ALA A 575 -6.13 5.77 17.76
N PHE A 576 -5.23 5.23 16.94
CA PHE A 576 -5.58 4.85 15.58
C PHE A 576 -4.76 3.68 15.06
N SER A 577 -5.30 3.00 14.05
CA SER A 577 -4.57 2.00 13.26
C SER A 577 -4.71 2.36 11.78
N ALA A 578 -3.58 2.45 11.08
CA ALA A 578 -3.49 2.79 9.67
C ALA A 578 -2.12 2.33 9.11
N GLY A 579 -1.93 2.42 7.79
CA GLY A 579 -0.61 2.27 7.17
C GLY A 579 0.32 3.42 7.57
N PHE A 580 1.59 3.13 7.85
CA PHE A 580 2.57 4.10 8.33
C PHE A 580 4.00 3.69 7.94
N ASN A 581 4.93 4.63 8.01
CA ASN A 581 6.38 4.38 7.93
C ASN A 581 7.02 4.75 9.28
N TRP A 582 7.92 3.89 9.78
CA TRP A 582 8.57 4.06 11.08
C TRP A 582 9.38 5.35 11.18
N ASP A 583 10.07 5.72 10.10
CA ASP A 583 10.95 6.89 10.07
C ASP A 583 10.12 8.18 9.99
N ASP A 584 9.05 8.15 9.18
CA ASP A 584 8.12 9.28 9.06
C ASP A 584 7.37 9.57 10.37
N PHE A 585 7.25 8.59 11.27
CA PHE A 585 6.51 8.71 12.53
C PHE A 585 7.42 9.02 13.73
N ALA A 586 8.73 8.93 13.56
CA ALA A 586 9.70 9.29 14.59
C ALA A 586 9.71 10.81 14.82
N ILE A 587 9.75 11.23 16.09
CA ILE A 587 9.99 12.62 16.46
C ILE A 587 11.47 12.76 16.86
N ASP A 588 12.19 13.63 16.16
CA ASP A 588 13.60 13.86 16.41
C ASP A 588 13.83 14.57 17.75
N SER A 589 14.76 14.04 18.56
CA SER A 589 15.18 14.64 19.84
C SER A 589 14.01 15.04 20.76
N PRO A 590 13.14 14.08 21.15
CA PRO A 590 11.95 14.39 21.91
C PRO A 590 12.25 15.03 23.28
N ASP A 591 13.44 14.79 23.81
CA ASP A 591 13.96 15.39 25.04
C ASP A 591 14.07 16.92 24.99
N GLN A 592 13.99 17.53 23.80
CA GLN A 592 13.98 18.98 23.62
C GLN A 592 12.58 19.62 23.76
N TYR A 593 11.53 18.81 23.94
CA TYR A 593 10.15 19.29 24.10
C TYR A 593 9.67 19.17 25.55
N ILE A 594 9.00 20.21 26.06
CA ILE A 594 8.50 20.27 27.44
C ILE A 594 7.63 19.06 27.82
N ALA A 595 6.73 18.66 26.92
CA ALA A 595 5.76 17.58 27.11
C ALA A 595 6.36 16.17 26.97
N SER A 596 7.57 16.05 26.42
CA SER A 596 8.14 14.78 25.97
C SER A 596 9.41 14.41 26.75
N LYS A 597 9.76 15.23 27.75
CA LYS A 597 10.94 15.08 28.63
C LYS A 597 11.05 13.73 29.36
N ASP A 598 9.92 13.06 29.56
CA ASP A 598 9.81 11.81 30.32
C ASP A 598 9.95 10.55 29.44
N GLY A 599 10.26 10.70 28.15
CA GLY A 599 10.55 9.58 27.25
C GLY A 599 9.33 8.84 26.69
N ASN A 600 8.13 9.42 26.83
CA ASN A 600 6.86 8.84 26.37
C ASN A 600 6.53 9.16 24.90
N VAL A 601 7.54 9.54 24.11
CA VAL A 601 7.41 9.93 22.71
C VAL A 601 8.34 9.09 21.85
N TYR A 602 7.77 8.47 20.83
CA TYR A 602 8.46 7.62 19.88
C TYR A 602 9.45 8.42 19.03
N ASP A 603 10.71 7.99 19.06
CA ASP A 603 11.88 8.62 18.46
C ASP A 603 12.57 7.73 17.40
N GLY A 604 11.93 6.62 17.01
CA GLY A 604 12.52 5.64 16.10
C GLY A 604 13.31 4.51 16.79
N SER A 605 13.73 4.69 18.06
CA SER A 605 14.62 3.73 18.73
C SER A 605 14.00 2.35 18.99
N THR A 606 12.67 2.29 18.99
CA THR A 606 11.89 1.06 19.23
C THR A 606 11.23 0.52 17.97
N ALA A 607 11.60 1.00 16.78
CA ALA A 607 11.06 0.53 15.50
C ALA A 607 11.24 -0.99 15.30
N LEU A 608 10.26 -1.64 14.67
CA LEU A 608 10.24 -3.08 14.46
C LEU A 608 10.52 -3.48 12.99
N TYR A 609 11.70 -3.15 12.46
CA TYR A 609 12.04 -3.37 11.04
C TYR A 609 12.10 -4.86 10.59
N ASN A 610 12.23 -5.82 11.52
CA ASN A 610 12.37 -7.24 11.19
C ASN A 610 11.09 -8.07 11.43
N THR A 611 9.97 -7.42 11.73
CA THR A 611 8.71 -8.10 12.04
C THR A 611 7.75 -7.90 10.89
N THR A 612 7.15 -8.97 10.39
CA THR A 612 6.16 -8.87 9.32
C THR A 612 4.87 -8.27 9.89
N ILE A 613 4.69 -6.96 9.74
CA ILE A 613 3.44 -6.23 10.10
C ILE A 613 2.53 -6.20 8.87
N ALA A 614 2.33 -7.35 8.23
CA ALA A 614 1.63 -7.43 6.93
C ALA A 614 0.18 -6.93 6.99
N ASN A 615 -0.45 -6.93 8.16
CA ASN A 615 -1.88 -6.60 8.27
C ASN A 615 -2.16 -5.09 8.26
N SER A 616 -1.25 -4.22 8.72
CA SER A 616 -1.51 -2.78 8.83
C SER A 616 -1.58 -2.08 7.47
N HIS A 617 -0.81 -2.53 6.48
CA HIS A 617 -0.81 -1.97 5.12
C HIS A 617 -2.02 -2.42 4.30
N LEU A 618 -2.67 -3.52 4.67
CA LEU A 618 -3.74 -4.17 3.89
C LEU A 618 -5.15 -3.94 4.46
N GLN A 619 -5.27 -3.41 5.68
CA GLN A 619 -6.54 -3.14 6.36
C GLN A 619 -6.98 -1.67 6.23
N ASP A 620 -8.27 -1.38 6.50
CA ASP A 620 -8.78 -0.01 6.52
C ASP A 620 -8.20 0.79 7.71
N ALA A 621 -8.23 2.12 7.63
CA ALA A 621 -7.81 3.00 8.71
C ALA A 621 -8.97 3.25 9.69
N THR A 622 -8.68 3.32 10.99
CA THR A 622 -9.69 3.58 12.03
C THR A 622 -9.11 4.37 13.19
N VAL A 623 -9.95 5.16 13.84
CA VAL A 623 -9.54 6.07 14.92
C VAL A 623 -10.57 6.09 16.06
N ALA A 624 -10.05 6.10 17.27
CA ALA A 624 -10.75 6.48 18.49
C ALA A 624 -10.20 7.82 18.98
N GLU A 625 -11.02 8.86 19.03
CA GLU A 625 -10.58 10.21 19.40
C GLU A 625 -11.51 10.88 20.41
N GLY A 626 -10.94 11.81 21.18
CA GLY A 626 -11.71 12.75 21.98
C GLY A 626 -10.90 13.40 23.09
N ILE A 627 -11.47 13.49 24.30
CA ILE A 627 -10.89 14.30 25.38
C ILE A 627 -10.69 13.51 26.66
N ILE A 628 -9.65 13.89 27.43
CA ILE A 628 -9.38 13.42 28.78
C ILE A 628 -9.53 14.58 29.75
N ARG A 629 -10.34 14.37 30.79
CA ARG A 629 -10.55 15.30 31.90
C ARG A 629 -9.91 14.74 33.16
N LEU A 630 -9.13 15.57 33.82
CA LEU A 630 -8.35 15.19 34.99
C LEU A 630 -8.99 15.70 36.27
N HIS A 631 -9.09 14.84 37.29
CA HIS A 631 -9.77 15.12 38.56
C HIS A 631 -8.86 14.90 39.76
N LYS A 632 -8.96 15.74 40.79
CA LYS A 632 -8.10 15.68 42.00
C LYS A 632 -8.49 14.62 43.02
N LYS A 633 -9.65 13.97 42.87
CA LYS A 633 -10.24 13.05 43.87
C LYS A 633 -11.00 11.93 43.17
N HIS A 634 -11.31 10.87 43.92
CA HIS A 634 -12.19 9.79 43.45
C HIS A 634 -13.45 10.32 42.78
N ILE A 635 -13.60 9.93 41.52
CA ILE A 635 -14.67 10.38 40.65
C ILE A 635 -15.87 9.47 40.94
N SER A 636 -16.95 10.04 41.48
CA SER A 636 -18.27 9.39 41.47
C SER A 636 -19.09 9.98 40.33
N LEU A 637 -18.79 9.57 39.10
CA LEU A 637 -19.61 9.93 37.93
C LEU A 637 -20.73 8.89 37.80
N GLY A 638 -21.90 9.24 38.32
CA GLY A 638 -23.13 8.60 37.88
C GLY A 638 -23.44 9.09 36.48
N THR A 639 -23.35 8.24 35.46
CA THR A 639 -23.76 8.55 34.08
C THR A 639 -25.29 8.72 33.91
N ASN A 640 -26.00 9.08 34.97
CA ASN A 640 -27.43 9.42 34.99
C ASN A 640 -27.70 10.28 36.23
N ASP A 641 -27.97 11.59 36.09
CA ASP A 641 -28.64 12.54 37.01
C ASP A 641 -28.49 12.41 38.55
N HIS A 642 -27.53 11.65 39.07
CA HIS A 642 -27.44 11.27 40.48
C HIS A 642 -25.98 11.35 40.95
N TYR A 643 -25.76 12.10 42.03
CA TYR A 643 -24.52 12.06 42.78
C TYR A 643 -24.57 10.89 43.77
N SER A 644 -23.68 9.92 43.63
CA SER A 644 -23.57 8.78 44.55
C SER A 644 -22.43 9.03 45.55
N TYR A 645 -22.74 9.07 46.85
CA TYR A 645 -21.77 9.26 47.91
C TYR A 645 -21.75 8.04 48.85
N LYS A 646 -20.57 7.45 49.06
CA LYS A 646 -20.40 6.32 49.97
C LYS A 646 -20.21 6.83 51.39
N LEU A 647 -21.26 6.74 52.21
CA LEU A 647 -21.17 7.12 53.63
C LEU A 647 -20.16 6.20 54.35
N PRO A 648 -19.27 6.74 55.20
CA PRO A 648 -18.41 5.94 56.06
C PRO A 648 -19.25 5.10 57.05
N ASP A 649 -18.70 3.95 57.47
CA ASP A 649 -19.39 2.96 58.30
C ASP A 649 -19.99 3.61 59.56
N ALA A 650 -21.32 3.56 59.67
CA ALA A 650 -22.09 4.19 60.75
C ALA A 650 -21.73 3.67 62.15
N ASN A 651 -21.02 2.53 62.25
CA ASN A 651 -20.56 1.97 63.52
C ASN A 651 -19.32 2.68 64.08
N ILE A 652 -18.62 3.48 63.28
CA ILE A 652 -17.47 4.27 63.68
C ILE A 652 -17.99 5.70 63.88
N GLY A 653 -18.53 6.00 65.06
CA GLY A 653 -19.21 7.27 65.38
C GLY A 653 -18.38 8.53 65.08
N GLY A 654 -18.44 8.98 63.83
CA GLY A 654 -17.74 10.16 63.31
C GLY A 654 -18.61 11.40 63.38
N ILE A 655 -17.97 12.55 63.60
CA ILE A 655 -18.55 13.86 63.35
C ILE A 655 -18.58 14.04 61.83
N TYR A 656 -19.75 14.26 61.25
CA TYR A 656 -19.90 14.46 59.82
C TYR A 656 -19.64 15.93 59.46
N ASP A 657 -18.76 16.16 58.48
CA ASP A 657 -18.63 17.48 57.87
C ASP A 657 -19.86 17.75 56.97
N PRO A 658 -20.40 18.97 56.98
CA PRO A 658 -21.52 19.34 56.11
C PRO A 658 -21.12 19.26 54.63
N ILE A 659 -21.97 18.62 53.83
CA ILE A 659 -21.81 18.58 52.37
C ILE A 659 -22.24 19.95 51.82
N THR A 660 -21.31 20.65 51.18
CA THR A 660 -21.60 21.93 50.50
C THR A 660 -21.64 21.69 49.00
N LEU A 661 -22.77 22.04 48.37
CA LEU A 661 -22.94 21.91 46.91
C LEU A 661 -22.91 23.30 46.27
N SER A 662 -22.01 23.50 45.31
CA SER A 662 -21.96 24.68 44.46
C SER A 662 -22.81 24.45 43.20
N LEU A 663 -23.76 25.34 42.94
CA LEU A 663 -24.70 25.26 41.83
C LEU A 663 -24.49 26.43 40.87
N HIS A 664 -24.39 26.15 39.58
CA HIS A 664 -24.46 27.18 38.55
C HIS A 664 -25.82 27.08 37.88
N VAL A 665 -26.64 28.11 38.00
CA VAL A 665 -28.01 28.14 37.49
C VAL A 665 -28.20 29.38 36.62
N ALA A 666 -28.67 29.14 35.41
CA ALA A 666 -28.87 30.15 34.38
C ALA A 666 -30.30 30.04 33.82
N GLU A 667 -30.83 31.16 33.33
CA GLU A 667 -32.17 31.22 32.76
C GLU A 667 -32.18 30.42 31.47
N ALA A 668 -33.17 29.56 31.26
CA ALA A 668 -33.32 28.80 30.01
C ALA A 668 -34.64 29.18 29.36
N ILE A 669 -34.71 29.10 28.03
CA ILE A 669 -35.98 29.24 27.32
C ILE A 669 -36.87 28.05 27.74
N PRO A 670 -38.07 28.29 28.30
CA PRO A 670 -38.93 27.20 28.75
C PRO A 670 -39.32 26.30 27.59
N ILE A 671 -38.90 25.04 27.64
CA ILE A 671 -39.37 24.02 26.70
C ILE A 671 -40.85 23.77 27.03
N PRO A 672 -41.78 23.85 26.05
CA PRO A 672 -43.19 23.51 26.25
C PRO A 672 -43.33 22.15 26.95
N THR A 673 -44.27 22.02 27.89
CA THR A 673 -44.45 20.82 28.72
C THR A 673 -44.99 19.63 27.91
N GLY A 674 -44.10 18.96 27.18
CA GLY A 674 -44.23 17.59 26.70
C GLY A 674 -43.46 16.64 27.62
N THR A 675 -43.98 15.43 27.83
CA THR A 675 -43.20 14.35 28.47
C THR A 675 -42.19 13.83 27.45
N PHE A 676 -40.93 14.21 27.60
CA PHE A 676 -39.80 13.71 26.81
C PHE A 676 -39.03 12.67 27.62
N PRO A 677 -39.22 11.36 27.37
CA PRO A 677 -38.61 10.32 28.18
C PRO A 677 -37.10 10.14 27.93
N THR A 678 -36.54 10.71 26.85
CA THR A 678 -35.10 10.62 26.51
C THR A 678 -34.55 11.91 25.87
N ILE A 679 -33.24 12.15 26.00
CA ILE A 679 -32.53 13.25 25.29
C ILE A 679 -32.75 13.16 23.77
N GLU A 680 -32.77 11.94 23.22
CA GLU A 680 -33.00 11.70 21.78
C GLU A 680 -34.41 12.13 21.31
N SER A 681 -35.40 12.06 22.20
CA SER A 681 -36.75 12.59 21.92
C SER A 681 -36.82 14.12 22.02
N LEU A 682 -35.95 14.74 22.83
CA LEU A 682 -35.85 16.19 22.98
C LEU A 682 -35.11 16.84 21.80
N THR A 683 -33.99 16.25 21.36
CA THR A 683 -33.16 16.78 20.26
C THR A 683 -33.71 16.49 18.86
N LYS A 684 -34.78 15.68 18.76
CA LYS A 684 -35.58 15.53 17.54
C LYS A 684 -36.56 16.68 17.30
N GLU A 685 -36.99 17.35 18.37
CA GLU A 685 -37.96 18.44 18.29
C GLU A 685 -37.33 19.83 18.47
N TYR A 686 -36.20 19.93 19.19
CA TYR A 686 -35.53 21.20 19.50
C TYR A 686 -34.05 21.18 19.07
N THR A 687 -33.58 22.29 18.52
CA THR A 687 -32.16 22.43 18.13
C THR A 687 -31.28 22.71 19.35
N SER A 688 -29.99 22.38 19.29
CA SER A 688 -29.04 22.58 20.39
C SER A 688 -29.03 24.03 20.91
N SER A 689 -29.16 25.00 20.00
CA SER A 689 -29.25 26.44 20.31
C SER A 689 -30.52 26.86 21.05
N GLU A 690 -31.58 26.06 21.01
CA GLU A 690 -32.82 26.27 21.78
C GLU A 690 -32.71 25.69 23.20
N LEU A 691 -31.75 24.80 23.43
CA LEU A 691 -31.46 24.13 24.70
C LEU A 691 -30.32 24.79 25.48
N GLU A 692 -29.67 25.79 24.89
CA GLU A 692 -28.60 26.55 25.55
C GLU A 692 -29.17 27.45 26.65
N PRO A 693 -28.59 27.41 27.87
CA PRO A 693 -28.94 28.35 28.91
C PRO A 693 -28.56 29.76 28.45
N LEU A 694 -29.48 30.72 28.63
CA LEU A 694 -29.20 32.13 28.44
C LEU A 694 -28.09 32.57 29.41
N PRO A 695 -27.25 33.56 29.05
CA PRO A 695 -26.17 34.07 29.91
C PRO A 695 -26.70 34.95 31.06
N VAL A 696 -27.87 34.61 31.59
CA VAL A 696 -28.55 35.30 32.69
C VAL A 696 -28.53 34.38 33.90
N ASN A 697 -27.69 34.70 34.88
CA ASN A 697 -27.70 33.99 36.16
C ASN A 697 -29.00 34.32 36.92
N ILE A 698 -29.88 33.33 37.11
CA ILE A 698 -31.17 33.54 37.79
C ILE A 698 -31.00 33.91 39.25
N LEU A 699 -29.90 33.54 39.90
CA LEU A 699 -29.64 33.83 41.31
C LEU A 699 -29.30 35.30 41.57
N LYS A 700 -28.93 36.07 40.53
CA LYS A 700 -28.74 37.53 40.63
C LYS A 700 -30.07 38.30 40.59
N GLN A 701 -31.19 37.61 40.39
CA GLN A 701 -32.52 38.22 40.43
C GLN A 701 -33.03 38.25 41.88
N ASN A 702 -33.92 39.19 42.21
CA ASN A 702 -34.45 39.41 43.59
C ASN A 702 -35.41 38.30 44.10
N TYR A 703 -35.20 37.06 43.69
CA TYR A 703 -36.00 35.90 44.06
C TYR A 703 -35.14 34.85 44.76
N THR A 704 -35.66 34.29 45.84
CA THR A 704 -35.02 33.13 46.50
C THR A 704 -35.44 31.86 45.79
N TYR A 705 -34.47 31.17 45.21
CA TYR A 705 -34.68 29.88 44.55
C TYR A 705 -34.49 28.74 45.55
N TYR A 706 -35.18 27.64 45.30
CA TYR A 706 -35.13 26.46 46.15
C TYR A 706 -34.90 25.22 45.31
N LEU A 707 -34.16 24.27 45.85
CA LEU A 707 -33.89 22.98 45.24
C LEU A 707 -34.56 21.88 46.06
N ASN A 708 -35.15 20.90 45.37
CA ASN A 708 -35.57 19.65 45.98
C ASN A 708 -34.46 18.61 45.75
N ILE A 709 -33.97 18.02 46.83
CA ILE A 709 -32.89 17.03 46.84
C ILE A 709 -33.47 15.72 47.36
N ASP A 710 -33.51 14.69 46.52
CA ASP A 710 -33.96 13.35 46.90
C ASP A 710 -32.75 12.42 47.13
N PHE A 711 -32.69 11.77 48.29
CA PHE A 711 -31.73 10.72 48.59
C PHE A 711 -32.29 9.39 48.12
N ILE A 712 -31.65 8.76 47.15
CA ILE A 712 -32.15 7.53 46.55
C ILE A 712 -31.25 6.36 46.97
N SER A 713 -31.87 5.27 47.44
CA SER A 713 -31.17 4.04 47.81
C SER A 713 -30.61 3.33 46.56
N PRO A 714 -29.62 2.42 46.71
CA PRO A 714 -29.14 1.59 45.59
C PRO A 714 -30.22 0.75 44.90
N ALA A 715 -31.37 0.53 45.55
CA ALA A 715 -32.53 -0.15 45.00
C ALA A 715 -33.50 0.79 44.25
N GLY A 716 -33.16 2.06 44.06
CA GLY A 716 -33.97 3.05 43.33
C GLY A 716 -35.13 3.66 44.12
N ASN A 717 -35.25 3.38 45.43
CA ASN A 717 -36.28 3.99 46.27
C ASN A 717 -35.79 5.31 46.88
N ILE A 718 -36.61 6.35 46.83
CA ILE A 718 -36.39 7.60 47.59
C ILE A 718 -36.44 7.26 49.09
N VAL A 719 -35.32 7.48 49.76
CA VAL A 719 -35.11 7.28 51.19
C VAL A 719 -35.52 8.52 51.97
N GLU A 720 -35.18 9.70 51.45
CA GLU A 720 -35.46 10.99 52.06
C GLU A 720 -35.49 12.09 51.00
N SER A 721 -36.26 13.16 51.24
CA SER A 721 -36.33 14.34 50.38
C SER A 721 -36.12 15.58 51.22
N MET A 722 -35.26 16.49 50.78
CA MET A 722 -35.00 17.76 51.45
C MET A 722 -35.19 18.93 50.50
N PHE A 723 -35.81 19.98 51.03
CA PHE A 723 -35.98 21.26 50.34
C PHE A 723 -35.01 22.27 50.93
N ARG A 724 -34.19 22.90 50.08
CA ARG A 724 -33.18 23.88 50.51
C ARG A 724 -33.21 25.12 49.65
N SER A 725 -33.08 26.27 50.30
CA SER A 725 -32.85 27.54 49.60
C SER A 725 -31.44 27.57 49.03
N ILE A 726 -31.33 28.07 47.81
CA ILE A 726 -30.04 28.35 47.17
C ILE A 726 -29.57 29.72 47.69
N HIS A 727 -28.43 29.75 48.36
CA HIS A 727 -27.80 31.00 48.81
C HIS A 727 -26.90 31.56 47.70
N GLU A 728 -27.06 32.84 47.37
CA GLU A 728 -26.21 33.49 46.36
C GLU A 728 -24.74 33.58 46.83
N SER A 729 -23.84 33.16 45.96
CA SER A 729 -22.39 33.25 46.05
C SER A 729 -21.88 33.96 44.78
N SER A 730 -20.72 34.62 44.84
CA SER A 730 -20.23 35.60 43.85
C SER A 730 -20.56 35.30 42.36
N ASN A 731 -20.43 34.04 41.91
CA ASN A 731 -20.83 33.57 40.58
C ASN A 731 -21.62 32.23 40.59
N SER A 732 -22.15 31.80 41.74
CA SER A 732 -22.83 30.50 41.92
C SER A 732 -23.89 30.56 43.03
N GLY A 733 -24.65 29.50 43.20
CA GLY A 733 -25.49 29.25 44.36
C GLY A 733 -24.85 28.23 45.27
N THR A 734 -25.13 28.30 46.56
CA THR A 734 -24.62 27.32 47.54
C THR A 734 -25.76 26.76 48.37
N ILE A 735 -25.76 25.44 48.58
CA ILE A 735 -26.67 24.76 49.50
C ILE A 735 -25.84 24.12 50.62
N PHE A 736 -26.36 24.25 51.85
CA PHE A 736 -25.85 23.65 53.09
C PHE A 736 -26.77 22.53 53.61
#